data_AF-A0A534LDQ5-F1
#
_entry.id   AF-A0A534LDQ5-F1
#
_cell.length_a   1.000
_cell.length_b   1.000
_cell.length_c   1.000
_cell.angle_alpha   90.00
_cell.angle_beta   90.00
_cell.angle_gamma   90.00
#
_symmetry.space_group_name_H-M   'P 1'
#
loop_
_entity.id
_entity.type
_entity.pdbx_description
1 polymer ?
#
loop_
_entity_poly.entity_id
_entity_poly.type
_entity_poly.pdbx_seq_one_letter_code
_entity_poly.pdbx_strand_id
1 'polypeptide(L)'
;MEWGYLTREGHLVVADSLGRRFFFKAYRIDTAGSFIEFLGNRRPMERVGNVTVEVALHRNGWTGPPERILRPSVAQLYRTRTRHYVMGPNLRSFRKSSWNRDPIVLPPWFSSSKVPQKETRPGASSTFFVSFHDGAIKGCRRNGSTVELFAVELKEFTDFVLGKVTVNLRFETIAEAEAFARQYVTVPDPAAIESVVRVEIERGRNVNLLKPPPPAADKRASKRNGKRFLLAALLMNLEIVLIIAFALPPFTVILLAVPLIVATVTSLRERQARDTPERQDLSAKWPARVWDRWAAQVPAHAAAAASLLKEIGIELDQTAVNLDPLDAFLRKLPPDTRFGSAVLGFGALVSQAFLANLGRRVPNQWFYNSRDRMYVLEIRDAYWVSPLNWVARVWDQKPAETIQSLIDLWTGKVCMALAFQHRVGFSALGFTPPDGRLPEALIARVSADAERLAPESFVLSDAHFRRRRASYGPFTIDLVETEGVDRRGPRYLPVLAIPFLSDAQEVTGRLDGSSPRSPRQEDVAIVRLSDLPLVPLGVEVRNFVEVGPTFSSRDGELTLHLNAVADKVEVITPRMREQRPEIKDYLVPMDPREDGVPLSPYARFIGRIEESWETTNPFSKVTLWKIRLNISGISLNMMVRKDQCPGLPEAGSFLSGNAWLVADVEGAVVSRPGYIR
;
A
#
# COMPACT_ATOMS: atom_id res chain seq x y z
N MET A 1 -16.79 -12.65 19.14
CA MET A 1 -17.25 -14.02 19.43
C MET A 1 -17.40 -14.74 18.12
N GLU A 2 -16.99 -15.99 18.11
CA GLU A 2 -17.09 -16.91 16.97
C GLU A 2 -17.56 -18.26 17.49
N TRP A 3 -18.24 -19.02 16.64
CA TRP A 3 -18.72 -20.34 16.99
C TRP A 3 -18.62 -21.27 15.78
N GLY A 4 -18.82 -22.56 16.01
CA GLY A 4 -18.81 -23.54 14.95
C GLY A 4 -18.53 -24.91 15.52
N TYR A 5 -17.65 -25.68 14.90
CA TYR A 5 -17.30 -27.04 15.34
C TYR A 5 -15.82 -27.35 15.14
N LEU A 6 -15.37 -28.46 15.74
CA LEU A 6 -14.02 -29.00 15.56
C LEU A 6 -14.07 -30.21 14.61
N THR A 7 -13.03 -30.37 13.78
CA THR A 7 -12.83 -31.61 13.02
C THR A 7 -12.36 -32.73 13.93
N ARG A 8 -12.32 -33.97 13.40
CA ARG A 8 -11.80 -35.13 14.14
C ARG A 8 -10.35 -34.94 14.61
N GLU A 9 -9.56 -34.17 13.87
CA GLU A 9 -8.16 -33.87 14.18
C GLU A 9 -8.02 -32.63 15.10
N GLY A 10 -9.14 -32.05 15.55
CA GLY A 10 -9.17 -30.88 16.41
C GLY A 10 -9.09 -29.55 15.65
N HIS A 11 -9.13 -29.54 14.33
CA HIS A 11 -9.06 -28.29 13.55
C HIS A 11 -10.36 -27.49 13.61
N LEU A 12 -10.26 -26.17 13.54
CA LEU A 12 -11.40 -25.29 13.75
C LEU A 12 -12.22 -25.04 12.48
N VAL A 13 -13.55 -25.16 12.56
CA VAL A 13 -14.48 -24.71 11.52
C VAL A 13 -15.43 -23.66 12.08
N VAL A 14 -15.19 -22.38 11.80
CA VAL A 14 -16.05 -21.28 12.25
C VAL A 14 -17.26 -21.16 11.33
N ALA A 15 -18.44 -21.00 11.90
CA ALA A 15 -19.67 -20.64 11.22
C ALA A 15 -20.06 -19.21 11.60
N ASP A 16 -20.48 -18.42 10.61
CA ASP A 16 -21.14 -17.13 10.86
C ASP A 16 -22.67 -17.27 10.83
N SER A 17 -23.37 -16.27 11.36
CA SER A 17 -24.84 -16.26 11.42
C SER A 17 -25.50 -16.09 10.05
N LEU A 18 -24.73 -15.85 8.98
CA LEU A 18 -25.21 -15.89 7.60
C LEU A 18 -25.07 -17.29 6.99
N GLY A 19 -24.64 -18.27 7.80
CA GLY A 19 -24.51 -19.67 7.44
C GLY A 19 -23.24 -20.01 6.66
N ARG A 20 -22.29 -19.08 6.53
CA ARG A 20 -21.00 -19.38 5.88
C ARG A 20 -20.09 -20.08 6.87
N ARG A 21 -19.26 -21.00 6.35
CA ARG A 21 -18.34 -21.81 7.14
C ARG A 21 -16.93 -21.68 6.60
N PHE A 22 -15.96 -21.59 7.50
CA PHE A 22 -14.55 -21.38 7.20
C PHE A 22 -13.71 -22.37 7.97
N PHE A 23 -12.86 -23.09 7.23
CA PHE A 23 -11.97 -24.07 7.82
C PHE A 23 -10.61 -23.44 8.10
N PHE A 24 -10.19 -23.45 9.37
CA PHE A 24 -8.94 -22.87 9.83
C PHE A 24 -7.97 -23.98 10.23
N LYS A 25 -7.23 -24.53 9.26
CA LYS A 25 -6.22 -25.58 9.54
C LYS A 25 -5.08 -25.09 10.42
N ALA A 26 -4.76 -23.79 10.40
CA ALA A 26 -3.79 -23.17 11.30
C ALA A 26 -4.12 -23.33 12.79
N TYR A 27 -5.40 -23.50 13.12
CA TYR A 27 -5.88 -23.66 14.49
C TYR A 27 -6.24 -25.12 14.73
N ARG A 28 -5.62 -25.71 15.75
CA ARG A 28 -5.96 -27.03 16.26
C ARG A 28 -6.16 -26.97 17.76
N ILE A 29 -7.25 -27.55 18.26
CA ILE A 29 -7.55 -27.64 19.68
C ILE A 29 -7.48 -29.10 20.08
N ASP A 30 -6.60 -29.42 21.02
CA ASP A 30 -6.58 -30.71 21.70
C ASP A 30 -7.11 -30.54 23.12
N THR A 31 -8.26 -31.15 23.35
CA THR A 31 -8.95 -31.15 24.63
C THR A 31 -8.41 -32.20 25.59
N ALA A 32 -7.83 -33.29 25.09
CA ALA A 32 -7.24 -34.33 25.94
C ALA A 32 -5.95 -33.82 26.58
N GLY A 33 -5.10 -33.16 25.79
CA GLY A 33 -3.89 -32.50 26.31
C GLY A 33 -4.13 -31.08 26.85
N SER A 34 -5.36 -30.56 26.75
CA SER A 34 -5.71 -29.17 27.11
C SER A 34 -4.76 -28.13 26.51
N PHE A 35 -4.55 -28.17 25.19
CA PHE A 35 -3.74 -27.19 24.49
C PHE A 35 -4.40 -26.71 23.19
N ILE A 36 -4.08 -25.48 22.81
CA ILE A 36 -4.38 -24.92 21.50
C ILE A 36 -3.08 -24.78 20.74
N GLU A 37 -3.09 -25.26 19.52
CA GLU A 37 -2.02 -25.04 18.56
C GLU A 37 -2.45 -24.01 17.53
N PHE A 38 -1.60 -23.00 17.35
CA PHE A 38 -1.74 -22.01 16.30
C PHE A 38 -0.42 -21.90 15.53
N LEU A 39 -0.46 -22.17 14.23
CA LEU A 39 0.71 -22.16 13.34
C LEU A 39 1.88 -23.00 13.88
N GLY A 40 1.59 -24.18 14.44
CA GLY A 40 2.58 -25.09 15.02
C GLY A 40 2.99 -24.79 16.46
N ASN A 41 2.66 -23.61 17.02
CA ASN A 41 2.95 -23.31 18.42
C ASN A 41 1.82 -23.80 19.33
N ARG A 42 2.16 -24.62 20.32
CA ARG A 42 1.23 -25.20 21.30
C ARG A 42 1.20 -24.35 22.56
N ARG A 43 0.00 -23.94 22.97
CA ARG A 43 -0.27 -23.15 24.17
C ARG A 43 -1.18 -23.94 25.10
N PRO A 44 -0.86 -24.03 26.39
CA PRO A 44 -1.76 -24.67 27.34
C PRO A 44 -3.05 -23.88 27.47
N MET A 45 -4.14 -24.61 27.68
CA MET A 45 -5.44 -24.09 28.10
C MET A 45 -5.66 -24.48 29.54
N GLU A 46 -6.12 -23.53 30.34
CA GLU A 46 -6.59 -23.80 31.68
C GLU A 46 -8.03 -24.30 31.63
N ARG A 47 -8.32 -25.42 32.27
CA ARG A 47 -9.69 -25.92 32.43
C ARG A 47 -10.36 -25.14 33.56
N VAL A 48 -11.38 -24.33 33.23
CA VAL A 48 -12.08 -23.48 34.21
C VAL A 48 -13.17 -24.27 34.95
N GLY A 49 -14.02 -24.99 34.21
CA GLY A 49 -15.14 -25.71 34.82
C GLY A 49 -16.19 -26.17 33.82
N ASN A 50 -17.12 -27.01 34.28
CA ASN A 50 -18.26 -27.43 33.46
C ASN A 50 -19.29 -26.30 33.42
N VAL A 51 -19.90 -26.08 32.25
CA VAL A 51 -20.94 -25.06 32.06
C VAL A 51 -22.06 -25.61 31.19
N THR A 52 -23.28 -25.11 31.39
CA THR A 52 -24.31 -25.17 30.34
C THR A 52 -24.26 -23.87 29.56
N VAL A 53 -24.08 -23.93 28.24
CA VAL A 53 -24.02 -22.75 27.37
C VAL A 53 -25.24 -22.65 26.47
N GLU A 54 -25.76 -21.43 26.31
CA GLU A 54 -26.76 -21.06 25.32
C GLU A 54 -26.28 -19.80 24.59
N VAL A 55 -26.51 -19.71 23.29
CA VAL A 55 -26.15 -18.54 22.47
C VAL A 55 -27.35 -18.03 21.70
N ALA A 56 -27.62 -16.74 21.82
CA ALA A 56 -28.67 -16.03 21.10
C ALA A 56 -28.09 -14.92 20.22
N LEU A 57 -28.63 -14.77 19.01
CA LEU A 57 -28.38 -13.66 18.09
C LEU A 57 -29.45 -12.58 18.24
N HIS A 58 -29.02 -11.34 18.31
CA HIS A 58 -29.89 -10.19 18.44
C HIS A 58 -29.81 -9.33 17.17
N ARG A 59 -30.69 -9.61 16.19
CA ARG A 59 -30.67 -8.94 14.87
C ARG A 59 -30.98 -7.44 14.95
N ASN A 60 -31.81 -7.04 15.91
CA ASN A 60 -32.28 -5.67 16.10
C ASN A 60 -31.71 -5.02 17.37
N GLY A 61 -30.59 -5.52 17.88
CA GLY A 61 -30.03 -5.06 19.16
C GLY A 61 -30.39 -5.96 20.34
N TRP A 62 -29.61 -5.88 21.42
CA TRP A 62 -29.77 -6.73 22.60
C TRP A 62 -31.12 -6.53 23.31
N THR A 63 -31.76 -5.37 23.13
CA THR A 63 -33.12 -5.09 23.61
C THR A 63 -34.22 -5.71 22.73
N GLY A 64 -33.88 -6.13 21.51
CA GLY A 64 -34.79 -6.80 20.58
C GLY A 64 -34.91 -8.31 20.82
N PRO A 65 -35.89 -8.97 20.17
CA PRO A 65 -36.14 -10.39 20.37
C PRO A 65 -34.94 -11.25 19.92
N PRO A 66 -34.48 -12.20 20.78
CA PRO A 66 -33.36 -13.08 20.45
C PRO A 66 -33.74 -14.20 19.48
N GLU A 67 -32.86 -14.50 18.53
CA GLU A 67 -32.86 -15.73 17.73
C GLU A 67 -31.85 -16.71 18.32
N ARG A 68 -32.31 -17.83 18.90
CA ARG A 68 -31.41 -18.86 19.45
C ARG A 68 -30.57 -19.52 18.35
N ILE A 69 -29.24 -19.39 18.46
CA ILE A 69 -28.27 -20.09 17.59
C ILE A 69 -27.85 -21.41 18.21
N LEU A 70 -27.53 -21.41 19.51
CA LEU A 70 -27.13 -22.60 20.26
C LEU A 70 -28.11 -22.81 21.41
N ARG A 71 -28.78 -23.97 21.42
CA ARG A 71 -29.65 -24.37 22.53
C ARG A 71 -28.82 -24.68 23.78
N PRO A 72 -29.39 -24.58 24.99
CA PRO A 72 -28.72 -24.96 26.23
C PRO A 72 -28.06 -26.33 26.10
N SER A 73 -26.73 -26.35 26.17
CA SER A 73 -25.91 -27.54 25.95
C SER A 73 -24.81 -27.61 26.99
N VAL A 74 -24.56 -28.80 27.54
CA VAL A 74 -23.44 -29.04 28.46
C VAL A 74 -22.12 -28.89 27.70
N ALA A 75 -21.13 -28.26 28.32
CA ALA A 75 -19.83 -28.02 27.75
C ALA A 75 -18.77 -27.86 28.84
N GLN A 76 -17.52 -27.89 28.42
CA GLN A 76 -16.36 -27.54 29.22
C GLN A 76 -15.87 -26.15 28.84
N LEU A 77 -15.70 -25.27 29.84
CA LEU A 77 -15.08 -23.98 29.68
C LEU A 77 -13.56 -24.09 29.90
N TYR A 78 -12.82 -23.55 28.96
CA TYR A 78 -11.37 -23.40 28.98
C TYR A 78 -10.99 -21.93 28.84
N ARG A 79 -9.85 -21.56 29.40
CA ARG A 79 -9.29 -20.22 29.36
C ARG A 79 -7.86 -20.26 28.83
N THR A 80 -7.55 -19.25 28.02
CA THR A 80 -6.19 -18.85 27.66
C THR A 80 -5.99 -17.40 28.09
N ARG A 81 -4.80 -16.83 27.86
CA ARG A 81 -4.49 -15.46 28.27
C ARG A 81 -5.47 -14.39 27.74
N THR A 82 -6.03 -14.57 26.54
CA THR A 82 -6.84 -13.53 25.86
C THR A 82 -8.18 -14.04 25.32
N ARG A 83 -8.49 -15.32 25.55
CA ARG A 83 -9.67 -15.99 24.98
C ARG A 83 -10.17 -17.09 25.89
N HIS A 84 -11.47 -17.29 25.80
CA HIS A 84 -12.16 -18.41 26.41
C HIS A 84 -12.77 -19.29 25.33
N TYR A 85 -12.76 -20.60 25.59
CA TYR A 85 -13.26 -21.63 24.69
C TYR A 85 -14.27 -22.49 25.43
N VAL A 86 -15.48 -22.56 24.91
CA VAL A 86 -16.54 -23.44 25.42
C VAL A 86 -16.71 -24.58 24.42
N MET A 87 -16.51 -25.81 24.87
CA MET A 87 -16.47 -26.99 24.01
C MET A 87 -17.45 -28.06 24.48
N GLY A 88 -18.31 -28.52 23.57
CA GLY A 88 -19.27 -29.59 23.87
C GLY A 88 -18.62 -30.96 24.10
N PRO A 89 -19.30 -31.90 24.78
CA PRO A 89 -18.75 -33.17 25.27
C PRO A 89 -18.34 -34.17 24.18
N ASN A 90 -19.00 -34.17 23.02
CA ASN A 90 -18.74 -35.16 21.97
C ASN A 90 -17.68 -34.67 20.98
N LEU A 91 -16.43 -34.63 21.41
CA LEU A 91 -15.29 -34.26 20.54
C LEU A 91 -14.93 -35.37 19.53
N ARG A 92 -15.32 -36.62 19.83
CA ARG A 92 -14.95 -37.84 19.08
C ARG A 92 -16.07 -38.42 18.23
N SER A 93 -16.77 -37.67 17.37
CA SER A 93 -17.53 -38.33 16.30
C SER A 93 -18.04 -37.38 15.23
N PHE A 94 -17.20 -37.12 14.24
CA PHE A 94 -17.69 -37.06 12.87
C PHE A 94 -16.76 -37.95 12.01
N ARG A 95 -17.07 -39.25 11.93
CA ARG A 95 -16.91 -39.97 10.66
C ARG A 95 -17.87 -39.24 9.74
N LYS A 96 -17.39 -38.62 8.65
CA LYS A 96 -18.18 -38.14 7.49
C LYS A 96 -19.67 -38.46 7.67
N SER A 97 -20.43 -37.68 8.45
CA SER A 97 -21.86 -37.97 8.51
C SER A 97 -22.33 -37.65 7.10
N SER A 98 -22.99 -38.57 6.41
CA SER A 98 -23.96 -38.45 5.29
C SER A 98 -23.96 -37.22 4.34
N TRP A 99 -22.88 -36.44 4.31
CA TRP A 99 -22.80 -35.12 3.71
C TRP A 99 -21.88 -35.30 2.51
N ASN A 100 -22.48 -35.35 1.32
CA ASN A 100 -21.79 -35.66 0.07
C ASN A 100 -20.73 -34.63 -0.38
N ARG A 101 -20.31 -33.69 0.49
CA ARG A 101 -19.26 -32.71 0.17
C ARG A 101 -18.41 -32.39 1.38
N ASP A 102 -17.10 -32.45 1.18
CA ASP A 102 -16.10 -31.99 2.13
C ASP A 102 -16.34 -30.51 2.50
N PRO A 103 -16.04 -30.09 3.74
CA PRO A 103 -16.11 -28.68 4.12
C PRO A 103 -15.28 -27.86 3.15
N ILE A 104 -15.87 -26.77 2.62
CA ILE A 104 -15.16 -25.92 1.68
C ILE A 104 -14.00 -25.26 2.43
N VAL A 105 -12.78 -25.65 2.09
CA VAL A 105 -11.55 -25.00 2.53
C VAL A 105 -11.48 -23.68 1.80
N LEU A 106 -12.09 -22.65 2.39
CA LEU A 106 -11.88 -21.29 1.93
C LEU A 106 -10.61 -20.78 2.58
N PRO A 107 -9.59 -20.36 1.79
CA PRO A 107 -8.47 -19.66 2.37
C PRO A 107 -9.05 -18.46 3.13
N PRO A 108 -8.63 -18.22 4.37
CA PRO A 108 -8.93 -16.98 5.01
C PRO A 108 -8.18 -15.93 4.19
N TRP A 109 -8.95 -15.25 3.34
CA TRP A 109 -8.60 -14.06 2.57
C TRP A 109 -7.87 -14.30 1.23
N PHE A 110 -8.24 -13.47 0.24
CA PHE A 110 -7.76 -13.31 -1.15
C PHE A 110 -8.37 -14.13 -2.31
N SER A 111 -9.51 -14.80 -2.18
CA SER A 111 -10.33 -15.05 -3.38
C SER A 111 -11.83 -15.12 -3.10
N SER A 112 -12.51 -14.05 -3.48
CA SER A 112 -13.94 -14.08 -3.78
C SER A 112 -14.15 -14.98 -5.01
N SER A 113 -14.66 -16.19 -4.81
CA SER A 113 -15.45 -16.88 -5.86
C SER A 113 -16.21 -18.14 -5.44
N LYS A 114 -15.99 -18.76 -4.28
CA LYS A 114 -16.78 -19.95 -3.89
C LYS A 114 -17.40 -19.83 -2.50
N VAL A 115 -18.42 -18.98 -2.40
CA VAL A 115 -19.35 -19.00 -1.26
C VAL A 115 -19.97 -20.41 -1.18
N PRO A 116 -19.88 -21.13 -0.05
CA PRO A 116 -20.55 -22.41 0.11
C PRO A 116 -22.07 -22.18 0.04
N GLN A 117 -22.74 -22.91 -0.87
CA GLN A 117 -24.10 -22.63 -1.32
C GLN A 117 -25.22 -23.21 -0.44
N LYS A 118 -24.94 -23.75 0.75
CA LYS A 118 -25.99 -24.30 1.63
C LYS A 118 -25.81 -23.90 3.09
N GLU A 119 -26.81 -23.19 3.60
CA GLU A 119 -27.03 -22.99 5.03
C GLU A 119 -27.41 -24.34 5.65
N THR A 120 -26.67 -24.76 6.66
CA THR A 120 -27.14 -25.82 7.56
C THR A 120 -26.84 -25.36 8.99
N ARG A 121 -27.89 -25.24 9.80
CA ARG A 121 -27.75 -24.95 11.23
C ARG A 121 -27.23 -26.22 11.93
N PRO A 122 -26.28 -26.13 12.87
CA PRO A 122 -25.86 -27.29 13.66
C PRO A 122 -27.06 -27.84 14.44
N GLY A 123 -27.23 -29.16 14.44
CA GLY A 123 -28.27 -29.86 15.20
C GLY A 123 -27.92 -29.93 16.70
N ALA A 124 -28.93 -30.16 17.54
CA ALA A 124 -28.81 -30.14 19.01
C ALA A 124 -27.86 -31.19 19.62
N SER A 125 -27.33 -32.13 18.83
CA SER A 125 -26.39 -33.19 19.22
C SER A 125 -25.01 -33.06 18.57
N SER A 126 -24.72 -31.92 17.91
CA SER A 126 -23.47 -31.72 17.18
C SER A 126 -22.34 -31.15 18.06
N THR A 127 -21.11 -31.63 17.85
CA THR A 127 -19.89 -31.06 18.44
C THR A 127 -19.85 -29.57 18.13
N PHE A 128 -19.86 -28.71 19.14
CA PHE A 128 -19.74 -27.28 18.94
C PHE A 128 -18.54 -26.73 19.70
N PHE A 129 -18.00 -25.63 19.18
CA PHE A 129 -17.16 -24.74 19.96
C PHE A 129 -17.77 -23.34 19.94
N VAL A 130 -17.54 -22.61 21.02
CA VAL A 130 -17.76 -21.18 21.11
C VAL A 130 -16.46 -20.57 21.60
N SER A 131 -15.93 -19.59 20.87
CA SER A 131 -14.75 -18.82 21.24
C SER A 131 -15.15 -17.37 21.44
N PHE A 132 -14.80 -16.81 22.58
CA PHE A 132 -14.90 -15.37 22.81
C PHE A 132 -13.56 -14.80 23.22
N HIS A 133 -13.10 -13.85 22.42
CA HIS A 133 -12.00 -12.96 22.74
C HIS A 133 -12.51 -11.87 23.68
N ASP A 134 -11.70 -11.47 24.66
CA ASP A 134 -12.16 -10.56 25.72
C ASP A 134 -12.63 -9.22 25.15
N GLY A 135 -11.94 -8.69 24.12
CA GLY A 135 -12.37 -7.47 23.41
C GLY A 135 -13.71 -7.56 22.66
N ALA A 136 -14.22 -8.78 22.42
CA ALA A 136 -15.55 -8.98 21.84
C ALA A 136 -16.67 -8.91 22.89
N ILE A 137 -16.35 -9.05 24.17
CA ILE A 137 -17.31 -8.93 25.27
C ILE A 137 -17.44 -7.45 25.64
N LYS A 138 -18.68 -6.96 25.71
CA LYS A 138 -19.00 -5.55 26.00
C LYS A 138 -19.52 -5.36 27.43
N GLY A 139 -19.94 -6.46 28.05
CA GLY A 139 -20.24 -6.52 29.46
C GLY A 139 -20.89 -7.85 29.81
N CYS A 140 -21.24 -7.98 31.08
CA CYS A 140 -21.95 -9.14 31.58
C CYS A 140 -23.04 -8.77 32.58
N ARG A 141 -24.03 -9.65 32.71
CA ARG A 141 -25.04 -9.61 33.78
C ARG A 141 -25.04 -10.98 34.46
N ARG A 142 -25.01 -11.00 35.79
CA ARG A 142 -25.05 -12.24 36.57
C ARG A 142 -26.39 -12.38 37.26
N ASN A 143 -26.97 -13.58 37.20
CA ASN A 143 -28.16 -13.96 37.96
C ASN A 143 -27.95 -15.36 38.57
N GLY A 144 -27.74 -15.42 39.89
CA GLY A 144 -27.40 -16.67 40.58
C GLY A 144 -26.11 -17.28 40.03
N SER A 145 -26.20 -18.54 39.57
CA SER A 145 -25.12 -19.30 38.92
C SER A 145 -25.02 -19.08 37.40
N THR A 146 -25.80 -18.16 36.83
CA THR A 146 -25.79 -17.85 35.39
C THR A 146 -25.10 -16.51 35.13
N VAL A 147 -24.17 -16.49 34.18
CA VAL A 147 -23.53 -15.30 33.65
C VAL A 147 -23.96 -15.12 32.21
N GLU A 148 -24.67 -14.03 31.94
CA GLU A 148 -25.07 -13.56 30.63
C GLU A 148 -24.00 -12.60 30.10
N LEU A 149 -23.34 -12.96 29.01
CA LEU A 149 -22.34 -12.13 28.34
C LEU A 149 -22.97 -11.41 27.14
N PHE A 150 -22.84 -10.09 27.10
CA PHE A 150 -23.19 -9.29 25.93
C PHE A 150 -21.95 -9.16 25.05
N ALA A 151 -21.97 -9.78 23.87
CA ALA A 151 -20.80 -9.84 22.99
C ALA A 151 -21.15 -9.52 21.54
N VAL A 152 -20.12 -9.23 20.74
CA VAL A 152 -20.27 -9.06 19.28
C VAL A 152 -19.86 -10.32 18.54
N GLU A 153 -20.65 -10.71 17.53
CA GLU A 153 -20.25 -11.67 16.51
C GLU A 153 -19.20 -10.99 15.61
N LEU A 154 -18.02 -11.59 15.55
CA LEU A 154 -16.92 -11.11 14.71
C LEU A 154 -16.80 -12.04 13.51
N LYS A 155 -16.42 -11.48 12.37
CA LYS A 155 -16.14 -12.26 11.18
C LYS A 155 -14.67 -12.70 11.20
N GLU A 156 -14.43 -14.01 11.12
CA GLU A 156 -13.11 -14.63 10.84
C GLU A 156 -11.91 -14.03 11.63
N PHE A 157 -12.04 -13.90 12.95
CA PHE A 157 -11.04 -13.37 13.87
C PHE A 157 -10.61 -11.92 13.60
N THR A 158 -11.44 -11.15 12.91
CA THR A 158 -11.24 -9.70 12.72
C THR A 158 -12.09 -8.87 13.66
N ASP A 159 -11.95 -7.56 13.58
CA ASP A 159 -12.74 -6.59 14.30
C ASP A 159 -14.06 -6.21 13.61
N PHE A 160 -14.38 -6.78 12.45
CA PHE A 160 -15.62 -6.42 11.76
C PHE A 160 -16.84 -7.16 12.29
N VAL A 161 -17.81 -6.36 12.72
CA VAL A 161 -18.93 -6.77 13.56
C VAL A 161 -20.09 -7.18 12.68
N LEU A 162 -20.39 -8.49 12.72
CA LEU A 162 -21.50 -9.08 11.99
C LEU A 162 -22.83 -8.88 12.70
N GLY A 163 -22.84 -8.94 14.03
CA GLY A 163 -24.06 -8.88 14.82
C GLY A 163 -23.80 -8.81 16.32
N LYS A 164 -24.87 -8.64 17.08
CA LYS A 164 -24.87 -8.66 18.54
C LYS A 164 -25.35 -10.02 19.02
N VAL A 165 -24.68 -10.58 20.01
CA VAL A 165 -24.94 -11.91 20.54
C VAL A 165 -24.96 -11.88 22.05
N THR A 166 -25.73 -12.79 22.63
CA THR A 166 -25.79 -13.03 24.06
C THR A 166 -25.37 -14.46 24.32
N VAL A 167 -24.43 -14.65 25.24
CA VAL A 167 -23.93 -15.98 25.64
C VAL A 167 -24.29 -16.20 27.10
N ASN A 168 -25.20 -17.11 27.37
CA ASN A 168 -25.57 -17.51 28.71
C ASN A 168 -24.72 -18.69 29.14
N LEU A 169 -23.94 -18.52 30.21
CA LEU A 169 -23.11 -19.55 30.83
C LEU A 169 -23.67 -19.85 32.22
N ARG A 170 -24.25 -21.04 32.39
CA ARG A 170 -24.71 -21.53 33.69
C ARG A 170 -23.65 -22.45 34.30
N PHE A 171 -23.09 -22.02 35.42
CA PHE A 171 -22.09 -22.76 36.20
C PHE A 171 -22.77 -23.70 37.19
N GLU A 172 -21.99 -24.65 37.73
CA GLU A 172 -22.48 -25.57 38.77
C GLU A 172 -22.72 -24.83 40.09
N THR A 173 -21.84 -23.87 40.43
CA THR A 173 -21.94 -23.09 41.67
C THR A 173 -22.07 -21.58 41.44
N ILE A 174 -22.62 -20.87 42.43
CA ILE A 174 -22.69 -19.40 42.41
C ILE A 174 -21.28 -18.78 42.49
N ALA A 175 -20.38 -19.38 43.27
CA ALA A 175 -19.02 -18.89 43.46
C ALA A 175 -18.21 -18.89 42.15
N GLU A 176 -18.34 -19.94 41.32
CA GLU A 176 -17.69 -20.01 40.00
C GLU A 176 -18.23 -18.94 39.05
N ALA A 177 -19.56 -18.77 39.01
CA ALA A 177 -20.20 -17.73 38.22
C ALA A 177 -19.74 -16.33 38.63
N GLU A 178 -19.59 -16.08 39.93
CA GLU A 178 -19.09 -14.82 40.46
C GLU A 178 -17.62 -14.59 40.09
N ALA A 179 -16.76 -15.58 40.28
CA ALA A 179 -15.34 -15.50 39.93
C ALA A 179 -15.13 -15.24 38.43
N PHE A 180 -15.96 -15.84 37.57
CA PHE A 180 -15.93 -15.59 36.13
C PHE A 180 -16.45 -14.19 35.78
N ALA A 181 -17.58 -13.76 36.34
CA ALA A 181 -18.20 -12.47 36.03
C ALA A 181 -17.33 -11.27 36.45
N ARG A 182 -16.54 -11.39 37.54
CA ARG A 182 -15.64 -10.32 38.03
C ARG A 182 -14.60 -9.86 37.00
N GLN A 183 -14.36 -10.63 35.94
CA GLN A 183 -13.42 -10.28 34.87
C GLN A 183 -13.99 -9.27 33.87
N TYR A 184 -15.30 -8.99 33.90
CA TYR A 184 -15.99 -8.17 32.91
C TYR A 184 -16.76 -7.03 33.56
N VAL A 185 -17.01 -5.97 32.77
CA VAL A 185 -17.84 -4.84 33.19
C VAL A 185 -19.28 -5.31 33.40
N THR A 186 -19.86 -4.99 34.56
CA THR A 186 -21.24 -5.35 34.87
C THR A 186 -22.21 -4.39 34.17
N VAL A 187 -23.16 -4.94 33.42
CA VAL A 187 -24.16 -4.20 32.64
C VAL A 187 -25.56 -4.69 33.05
N PRO A 188 -26.27 -3.96 33.93
CA PRO A 188 -27.60 -4.35 34.38
C PRO A 188 -28.66 -4.24 33.27
N ASP A 189 -28.54 -3.19 32.43
CA ASP A 189 -29.40 -2.94 31.28
C ASP A 189 -28.58 -2.95 29.97
N PRO A 190 -28.85 -3.89 29.04
CA PRO A 190 -28.17 -3.91 27.75
C PRO A 190 -28.39 -2.65 26.90
N ALA A 191 -29.46 -1.87 27.15
CA ALA A 191 -29.67 -0.60 26.45
C ALA A 191 -28.51 0.38 26.66
N ALA A 192 -27.83 0.32 27.82
CA ALA A 192 -26.69 1.17 28.15
C ALA A 192 -25.47 0.95 27.24
N ILE A 193 -25.32 -0.25 26.67
CA ILE A 193 -24.21 -0.60 25.77
C ILE A 193 -24.65 -0.71 24.30
N GLU A 194 -25.94 -0.56 24.03
CA GLU A 194 -26.53 -0.75 22.70
C GLU A 194 -26.00 0.28 21.69
N SER A 195 -25.96 1.56 22.08
CA SER A 195 -25.49 2.67 21.24
C SER A 195 -23.98 2.68 21.00
N VAL A 196 -23.21 2.08 21.90
CA VAL A 196 -21.74 2.01 21.83
C VAL A 196 -21.27 1.05 20.74
N VAL A 197 -22.12 0.09 20.35
CA VAL A 197 -21.75 -0.99 19.45
C VAL A 197 -22.50 -0.87 18.13
N ARG A 198 -21.77 -0.51 17.08
CA ARG A 198 -22.30 -0.42 15.71
C ARG A 198 -22.07 -1.74 14.97
N VAL A 199 -23.17 -2.34 14.50
CA VAL A 199 -23.11 -3.49 13.56
C VAL A 199 -22.83 -2.99 12.16
N GLU A 200 -22.03 -3.72 11.39
CA GLU A 200 -21.54 -3.26 10.10
C GLU A 200 -22.37 -3.67 8.91
N ILE A 201 -23.18 -4.70 9.12
CA ILE A 201 -24.18 -5.20 8.19
C ILE A 201 -25.53 -4.83 8.76
N GLU A 202 -26.33 -4.11 7.99
CA GLU A 202 -27.73 -3.88 8.35
C GLU A 202 -28.52 -5.16 8.12
N ARG A 203 -29.10 -5.71 9.20
CA ARG A 203 -29.90 -6.96 9.18
C ARG A 203 -31.41 -6.71 9.32
N GLY A 204 -31.84 -5.47 9.05
CA GLY A 204 -33.25 -5.10 9.03
C GLY A 204 -33.94 -5.70 7.81
N ARG A 205 -35.24 -6.02 7.93
CA ARG A 205 -36.07 -6.57 6.82
C ARG A 205 -36.10 -5.69 5.55
N ASN A 206 -35.69 -4.43 5.66
CA ASN A 206 -35.59 -3.48 4.55
C ASN A 206 -34.15 -2.95 4.44
N VAL A 207 -33.24 -3.73 3.86
CA VAL A 207 -31.94 -3.22 3.43
C VAL A 207 -32.16 -2.40 2.15
N ASN A 208 -32.40 -1.10 2.32
CA ASN A 208 -32.27 -0.16 1.21
C ASN A 208 -30.79 -0.14 0.81
N LEU A 209 -30.51 -0.75 -0.33
CA LEU A 209 -29.22 -0.69 -1.00
C LEU A 209 -28.77 0.77 -1.12
N LEU A 210 -27.84 1.20 -0.25
CA LEU A 210 -26.86 2.20 -0.66
C LEU A 210 -26.02 1.54 -1.75
N LYS A 211 -26.53 1.60 -2.98
CA LYS A 211 -25.72 1.33 -4.15
C LYS A 211 -24.47 2.21 -4.02
N PRO A 212 -23.25 1.67 -4.13
CA PRO A 212 -22.09 2.52 -4.28
C PRO A 212 -22.38 3.49 -5.45
N PRO A 213 -22.04 4.79 -5.33
CA PRO A 213 -22.12 5.66 -6.48
C PRO A 213 -21.33 4.97 -7.59
N PRO A 214 -21.92 4.76 -8.79
CA PRO A 214 -21.17 4.16 -9.87
C PRO A 214 -19.95 5.04 -10.14
N PRO A 215 -18.77 4.47 -10.45
CA PRO A 215 -17.68 5.25 -11.01
C PRO A 215 -18.26 6.06 -12.17
N ALA A 216 -17.89 7.34 -12.26
CA ALA A 216 -18.38 8.25 -13.27
C ALA A 216 -17.86 7.83 -14.66
N ALA A 217 -18.45 6.78 -15.24
CA ALA A 217 -18.33 6.38 -16.63
C ALA A 217 -19.51 5.43 -16.97
N ASP A 218 -20.40 5.91 -17.84
CA ASP A 218 -21.41 5.15 -18.59
C ASP A 218 -22.48 4.34 -17.86
N LYS A 219 -23.48 5.07 -17.35
CA LYS A 219 -24.77 4.55 -16.85
C LYS A 219 -25.62 3.75 -17.87
N ARG A 220 -25.26 3.67 -19.16
CA ARG A 220 -26.00 2.88 -20.17
C ARG A 220 -25.42 1.48 -20.45
N ALA A 221 -24.17 1.20 -20.04
CA ALA A 221 -23.53 -0.09 -20.34
C ALA A 221 -23.91 -1.20 -19.33
N SER A 222 -24.06 -0.89 -18.04
CA SER A 222 -24.25 -1.91 -16.98
C SER A 222 -25.58 -2.67 -17.05
N LYS A 223 -26.71 -1.99 -17.35
CA LYS A 223 -28.01 -2.67 -17.56
C LYS A 223 -28.08 -3.44 -18.90
N ARG A 224 -27.32 -3.01 -19.93
CA ARG A 224 -27.20 -3.71 -21.21
C ARG A 224 -26.30 -4.94 -21.09
N ASN A 225 -25.24 -4.88 -20.29
CA ASN A 225 -24.28 -5.96 -20.12
C ASN A 225 -24.82 -7.12 -19.27
N GLY A 226 -25.67 -6.88 -18.27
CA GLY A 226 -26.36 -7.96 -17.55
C GLY A 226 -27.33 -8.76 -18.44
N LYS A 227 -28.10 -8.08 -19.29
CA LYS A 227 -28.95 -8.74 -20.30
C LYS A 227 -28.13 -9.40 -21.41
N ARG A 228 -27.03 -8.79 -21.85
CA ARG A 228 -26.12 -9.37 -22.86
C ARG A 228 -25.32 -10.55 -22.34
N PHE A 229 -24.98 -10.62 -21.04
CA PHE A 229 -24.35 -11.82 -20.46
C PHE A 229 -25.34 -12.99 -20.38
N LEU A 230 -26.60 -12.70 -20.01
CA LEU A 230 -27.66 -13.71 -20.03
C LEU A 230 -27.94 -14.17 -21.47
N LEU A 231 -27.99 -13.24 -22.42
CA LEU A 231 -28.20 -13.52 -23.85
C LEU A 231 -26.98 -14.25 -24.46
N ALA A 232 -25.75 -13.89 -24.10
CA ALA A 232 -24.52 -14.54 -24.57
C ALA A 232 -24.34 -15.94 -23.97
N ALA A 233 -24.72 -16.14 -22.71
CA ALA A 233 -24.77 -17.47 -22.11
C ALA A 233 -25.88 -18.33 -22.75
N LEU A 234 -27.03 -17.74 -23.10
CA LEU A 234 -28.07 -18.42 -23.88
C LEU A 234 -27.59 -18.73 -25.31
N LEU A 235 -26.89 -17.81 -25.97
CA LEU A 235 -26.38 -17.95 -27.34
C LEU A 235 -25.20 -18.94 -27.44
N MET A 236 -24.26 -18.95 -26.50
CA MET A 236 -23.20 -19.97 -26.44
C MET A 236 -23.75 -21.37 -26.19
N ASN A 237 -24.80 -21.49 -25.36
CA ASN A 237 -25.49 -22.77 -25.20
C ASN A 237 -26.31 -23.13 -26.45
N LEU A 238 -26.85 -22.14 -27.17
CA LEU A 238 -27.52 -22.36 -28.45
C LEU A 238 -26.54 -22.85 -29.51
N GLU A 239 -25.31 -22.32 -29.57
CA GLU A 239 -24.24 -22.78 -30.47
C GLU A 239 -23.80 -24.21 -30.14
N ILE A 240 -23.64 -24.56 -28.87
CA ILE A 240 -23.35 -25.95 -28.46
C ILE A 240 -24.50 -26.88 -28.85
N VAL A 241 -25.75 -26.44 -28.66
CA VAL A 241 -26.95 -27.19 -29.08
C VAL A 241 -27.03 -27.30 -30.60
N LEU A 242 -26.61 -26.27 -31.35
CA LEU A 242 -26.57 -26.28 -32.82
C LEU A 242 -25.50 -27.24 -33.35
N ILE A 243 -24.31 -27.25 -32.71
CA ILE A 243 -23.20 -28.16 -33.05
C ILE A 243 -23.60 -29.61 -32.77
N ILE A 244 -24.29 -29.88 -31.65
CA ILE A 244 -24.82 -31.21 -31.31
C ILE A 244 -25.98 -31.59 -32.26
N ALA A 245 -26.79 -30.63 -32.72
CA ALA A 245 -27.89 -30.85 -33.66
C ALA A 245 -27.45 -31.23 -35.08
N PHE A 246 -26.21 -30.91 -35.47
CA PHE A 246 -25.64 -31.37 -36.74
C PHE A 246 -25.09 -32.80 -36.68
N ALA A 247 -24.90 -33.38 -35.49
CA ALA A 247 -24.28 -34.69 -35.30
C ALA A 247 -25.25 -35.78 -34.78
N LEU A 248 -26.43 -35.42 -34.30
CA LEU A 248 -27.39 -36.34 -33.68
C LEU A 248 -28.84 -36.09 -34.17
N PRO A 249 -29.70 -37.13 -34.18
CA PRO A 249 -31.11 -36.98 -34.50
C PRO A 249 -31.79 -35.90 -33.62
N PRO A 250 -32.78 -35.15 -34.14
CA PRO A 250 -33.38 -34.01 -33.45
C PRO A 250 -34.01 -34.37 -32.09
N PHE A 251 -34.42 -35.63 -31.90
CA PHE A 251 -35.01 -36.10 -30.64
C PHE A 251 -33.99 -36.21 -29.50
N THR A 252 -32.74 -36.60 -29.78
CA THR A 252 -31.66 -36.71 -28.77
C THR A 252 -31.12 -35.34 -28.35
N VAL A 253 -31.15 -34.35 -29.26
CA VAL A 253 -30.79 -32.95 -28.98
C VAL A 253 -31.76 -32.33 -27.98
N ILE A 254 -33.07 -32.54 -28.19
CA ILE A 254 -34.12 -32.03 -27.28
C ILE A 254 -34.02 -32.69 -25.90
N LEU A 255 -33.76 -33.99 -25.84
CA LEU A 255 -33.59 -34.76 -24.60
C LEU A 255 -32.36 -34.34 -23.77
N LEU A 256 -31.29 -33.80 -24.38
CA LEU A 256 -30.09 -33.33 -23.68
C LEU A 256 -30.10 -31.81 -23.40
N ALA A 257 -30.61 -31.02 -24.33
CA ALA A 257 -30.62 -29.56 -24.23
C ALA A 257 -31.63 -29.05 -23.20
N VAL A 258 -32.83 -29.65 -23.14
CA VAL A 258 -33.87 -29.22 -22.20
C VAL A 258 -33.45 -29.42 -20.74
N PRO A 259 -32.91 -30.59 -20.31
CA PRO A 259 -32.38 -30.74 -18.95
C PRO A 259 -31.20 -29.81 -18.66
N LEU A 260 -30.31 -29.53 -19.62
CA LEU A 260 -29.16 -28.64 -19.44
C LEU A 260 -29.61 -27.18 -19.26
N ILE A 261 -30.58 -26.71 -20.06
CA ILE A 261 -31.20 -25.39 -19.96
C ILE A 261 -32.00 -25.28 -18.66
N VAL A 262 -32.78 -26.29 -18.30
CA VAL A 262 -33.51 -26.33 -17.02
C VAL A 262 -32.53 -26.34 -15.85
N ALA A 263 -31.44 -27.11 -15.89
CA ALA A 263 -30.41 -27.13 -14.85
C ALA A 263 -29.65 -25.80 -14.72
N THR A 264 -29.34 -25.13 -15.83
CA THR A 264 -28.69 -23.81 -15.80
C THR A 264 -29.64 -22.72 -15.33
N VAL A 265 -30.88 -22.68 -15.81
CA VAL A 265 -31.91 -21.71 -15.38
C VAL A 265 -32.30 -21.93 -13.92
N THR A 266 -32.46 -23.18 -13.47
CA THR A 266 -32.65 -23.48 -12.05
C THR A 266 -31.42 -23.12 -11.24
N SER A 267 -30.19 -23.40 -11.69
CA SER A 267 -28.98 -22.97 -10.96
C SER A 267 -28.82 -21.45 -10.88
N LEU A 268 -29.25 -20.71 -11.90
CA LEU A 268 -29.20 -19.25 -11.95
C LEU A 268 -30.29 -18.62 -11.10
N ARG A 269 -31.53 -19.15 -11.16
CA ARG A 269 -32.62 -18.77 -10.25
C ARG A 269 -32.31 -19.13 -8.80
N GLU A 270 -31.69 -20.28 -8.55
CA GLU A 270 -31.21 -20.66 -7.23
C GLU A 270 -30.08 -19.75 -6.75
N ARG A 271 -29.15 -19.32 -7.62
CA ARG A 271 -28.13 -18.32 -7.27
C ARG A 271 -28.74 -16.95 -6.95
N GLN A 272 -29.69 -16.47 -7.75
CA GLN A 272 -30.37 -15.19 -7.52
C GLN A 272 -31.31 -15.21 -6.31
N ALA A 273 -31.98 -16.34 -6.03
CA ALA A 273 -32.83 -16.49 -4.85
C ALA A 273 -32.03 -16.70 -3.55
N ARG A 274 -30.74 -17.08 -3.63
CA ARG A 274 -29.88 -17.39 -2.47
C ARG A 274 -28.88 -16.28 -2.11
N ASP A 275 -28.69 -15.25 -2.93
CA ASP A 275 -27.93 -14.06 -2.57
C ASP A 275 -28.86 -13.02 -1.95
N THR A 276 -29.05 -13.12 -0.63
CA THR A 276 -29.75 -12.07 0.13
C THR A 276 -29.01 -10.73 -0.01
N PRO A 277 -29.72 -9.58 0.07
CA PRO A 277 -29.08 -8.27 0.10
C PRO A 277 -27.97 -8.18 1.15
N GLU A 278 -28.14 -8.84 2.31
CA GLU A 278 -27.13 -8.96 3.37
C GLU A 278 -25.83 -9.64 2.91
N ARG A 279 -25.92 -10.68 2.07
CA ARG A 279 -24.73 -11.40 1.55
C ARG A 279 -23.97 -10.56 0.54
N GLN A 280 -24.68 -9.78 -0.27
CA GLN A 280 -24.08 -8.83 -1.21
C GLN A 280 -23.44 -7.66 -0.45
N ASP A 281 -24.14 -7.08 0.52
CA ASP A 281 -23.65 -5.99 1.37
C ASP A 281 -22.42 -6.42 2.17
N LEU A 282 -22.45 -7.62 2.78
CA LEU A 282 -21.27 -8.23 3.40
C LEU A 282 -20.15 -8.34 2.37
N SER A 283 -20.36 -8.95 1.22
CA SER A 283 -19.28 -9.16 0.24
C SER A 283 -18.62 -7.86 -0.25
N ALA A 284 -19.37 -6.74 -0.23
CA ALA A 284 -18.89 -5.43 -0.63
C ALA A 284 -18.22 -4.67 0.52
N LYS A 285 -18.87 -4.56 1.68
CA LYS A 285 -18.39 -3.75 2.82
C LYS A 285 -17.28 -4.43 3.61
N TRP A 286 -17.35 -5.75 3.78
CA TRP A 286 -16.42 -6.49 4.65
C TRP A 286 -14.96 -6.30 4.26
N PRO A 287 -14.55 -6.55 3.00
CA PRO A 287 -13.16 -6.37 2.63
C PRO A 287 -12.77 -4.90 2.85
N ALA A 288 -13.51 -3.97 2.24
CA ALA A 288 -13.17 -2.55 2.29
C ALA A 288 -13.01 -2.01 3.72
N ARG A 289 -13.98 -2.28 4.62
CA ARG A 289 -13.93 -1.73 5.99
C ARG A 289 -12.84 -2.34 6.86
N VAL A 290 -12.63 -3.65 6.81
CA VAL A 290 -11.53 -4.27 7.57
C VAL A 290 -10.20 -3.70 7.10
N TRP A 291 -10.07 -3.52 5.80
CA TRP A 291 -8.86 -2.98 5.23
C TRP A 291 -8.64 -1.50 5.58
N ASP A 292 -9.67 -0.66 5.53
CA ASP A 292 -9.56 0.76 5.90
C ASP A 292 -9.12 0.91 7.37
N ARG A 293 -9.66 0.07 8.26
CA ARG A 293 -9.23 0.05 9.68
C ARG A 293 -7.83 -0.50 9.86
N TRP A 294 -7.51 -1.58 9.17
CA TRP A 294 -6.17 -2.17 9.21
C TRP A 294 -5.11 -1.17 8.71
N ALA A 295 -5.39 -0.49 7.59
CA ALA A 295 -4.53 0.52 7.00
C ALA A 295 -4.27 1.70 7.95
N ALA A 296 -5.27 2.08 8.77
CA ALA A 296 -5.12 3.12 9.78
C ALA A 296 -4.20 2.72 10.95
N GLN A 297 -3.92 1.42 11.15
CA GLN A 297 -3.20 0.90 12.32
C GLN A 297 -2.03 -0.02 11.96
N VAL A 298 -1.48 0.09 10.75
CA VAL A 298 -0.39 -0.78 10.26
C VAL A 298 0.78 -0.90 11.24
N PRO A 299 1.28 0.18 11.88
CA PRO A 299 2.35 0.04 12.87
C PRO A 299 1.99 -0.81 14.08
N ALA A 300 0.76 -0.71 14.58
CA ALA A 300 0.29 -1.53 15.69
C ALA A 300 0.15 -3.00 15.27
N HIS A 301 -0.32 -3.26 14.05
CA HIS A 301 -0.39 -4.61 13.50
C HIS A 301 0.99 -5.25 13.32
N ALA A 302 1.99 -4.47 12.88
CA ALA A 302 3.36 -4.93 12.78
C ALA A 302 3.93 -5.30 14.17
N ALA A 303 3.73 -4.45 15.18
CA ALA A 303 4.16 -4.73 16.56
C ALA A 303 3.48 -5.98 17.16
N ALA A 304 2.18 -6.15 16.91
CA ALA A 304 1.45 -7.35 17.33
C ALA A 304 1.97 -8.61 16.62
N ALA A 305 2.31 -8.51 15.34
CA ALA A 305 2.88 -9.61 14.58
C ALA A 305 4.30 -9.97 15.06
N ALA A 306 5.15 -8.99 15.36
CA ALA A 306 6.47 -9.23 15.94
C ALA A 306 6.35 -9.93 17.32
N SER A 307 5.39 -9.50 18.15
CA SER A 307 5.11 -10.15 19.44
C SER A 307 4.64 -11.59 19.25
N LEU A 308 3.76 -11.84 18.28
CA LEU A 308 3.32 -13.19 17.93
C LEU A 308 4.50 -14.07 17.48
N LEU A 309 5.38 -13.56 16.61
CA LEU A 309 6.58 -14.27 16.15
C LEU A 309 7.49 -14.64 17.32
N LYS A 310 7.73 -13.70 18.23
CA LYS A 310 8.50 -13.96 19.46
C LYS A 310 7.86 -15.04 20.32
N GLU A 311 6.53 -15.01 20.50
CA GLU A 311 5.79 -16.02 21.26
C GLU A 311 5.85 -17.43 20.64
N ILE A 312 6.04 -17.54 19.33
CA ILE A 312 6.20 -18.83 18.63
C ILE A 312 7.68 -19.23 18.46
N GLY A 313 8.61 -18.54 19.13
CA GLY A 313 10.05 -18.85 19.11
C GLY A 313 10.80 -18.32 17.89
N ILE A 314 10.25 -17.32 17.21
CA ILE A 314 10.90 -16.67 16.06
C ILE A 314 11.31 -15.27 16.48
N GLU A 315 12.60 -15.11 16.71
CA GLU A 315 13.17 -13.82 17.07
C GLU A 315 13.47 -13.00 15.80
N LEU A 316 12.77 -11.88 15.68
CA LEU A 316 13.15 -10.82 14.76
C LEU A 316 14.09 -9.88 15.50
N ASP A 317 15.26 -9.60 14.93
CA ASP A 317 16.10 -8.53 15.42
C ASP A 317 15.42 -7.19 15.10
N GLN A 318 15.06 -6.47 16.16
CA GLN A 318 14.34 -5.20 16.07
C GLN A 318 15.24 -4.04 15.63
N THR A 319 16.56 -4.20 15.73
CA THR A 319 17.54 -3.14 15.44
C THR A 319 17.99 -3.13 13.99
N ALA A 320 17.91 -4.28 13.31
CA ALA A 320 18.26 -4.37 11.91
C ALA A 320 17.19 -5.14 11.16
N VAL A 321 16.63 -4.46 10.17
CA VAL A 321 15.55 -4.86 9.25
C VAL A 321 15.80 -6.26 8.65
N ASN A 322 15.60 -7.31 9.43
CA ASN A 322 15.89 -8.68 9.03
C ASN A 322 14.64 -9.53 9.14
N LEU A 323 14.17 -9.97 7.97
CA LEU A 323 12.99 -10.80 7.85
C LEU A 323 13.30 -12.22 7.42
N ASP A 324 14.57 -12.64 7.39
CA ASP A 324 14.96 -14.02 7.11
C ASP A 324 14.27 -15.04 8.06
N PRO A 325 14.13 -14.79 9.38
CA PRO A 325 13.40 -15.70 10.27
C PRO A 325 11.91 -15.83 9.90
N LEU A 326 11.27 -14.74 9.47
CA LEU A 326 9.89 -14.74 9.00
C LEU A 326 9.77 -15.52 7.68
N ASP A 327 10.67 -15.28 6.72
CA ASP A 327 10.70 -15.97 5.43
C ASP A 327 10.87 -17.49 5.62
N ALA A 328 11.85 -17.90 6.43
CA ALA A 328 12.09 -19.31 6.76
C ALA A 328 10.89 -19.96 7.45
N PHE A 329 10.21 -19.24 8.34
CA PHE A 329 8.99 -19.73 8.99
C PHE A 329 7.85 -19.95 8.00
N LEU A 330 7.54 -18.94 7.17
CA LEU A 330 6.47 -19.05 6.18
C LEU A 330 6.68 -20.21 5.21
N ARG A 331 7.92 -20.46 4.79
CA ARG A 331 8.28 -21.57 3.89
C ARG A 331 8.11 -22.95 4.54
N LYS A 332 8.27 -23.05 5.86
CA LYS A 332 8.07 -24.32 6.61
C LYS A 332 6.58 -24.66 6.75
N LEU A 333 5.69 -23.67 6.71
CA LEU A 333 4.26 -23.90 6.89
C LEU A 333 3.63 -24.60 5.66
N PRO A 334 2.61 -25.45 5.86
CA PRO A 334 1.80 -25.97 4.78
C PRO A 334 0.92 -24.87 4.14
N PRO A 335 0.74 -24.82 2.80
CA PRO A 335 -0.07 -23.78 2.12
C PRO A 335 -1.51 -23.68 2.62
N ASP A 336 -2.12 -24.81 2.97
CA ASP A 336 -3.50 -24.90 3.45
C ASP A 336 -3.69 -24.41 4.90
N THR A 337 -2.60 -24.06 5.59
CA THR A 337 -2.60 -23.39 6.91
C THR A 337 -2.55 -21.87 6.81
N ARG A 338 -2.58 -21.28 5.60
CA ARG A 338 -2.57 -19.81 5.47
C ARG A 338 -3.68 -19.18 6.29
N PHE A 339 -3.33 -18.12 7.03
CA PHE A 339 -4.27 -17.39 7.88
C PHE A 339 -4.26 -15.89 7.57
N GLY A 340 -5.40 -15.38 7.10
CA GLY A 340 -5.55 -14.02 6.59
C GLY A 340 -5.06 -12.94 7.55
N SER A 341 -5.47 -12.95 8.82
CA SER A 341 -5.00 -11.93 9.78
C SER A 341 -3.52 -12.09 10.17
N ALA A 342 -2.93 -13.27 10.02
CA ALA A 342 -1.47 -13.41 10.10
C ALA A 342 -0.78 -12.79 8.87
N VAL A 343 -1.34 -12.97 7.66
CA VAL A 343 -0.85 -12.30 6.45
C VAL A 343 -0.91 -10.78 6.59
N LEU A 344 -1.98 -10.23 7.21
CA LEU A 344 -2.08 -8.81 7.55
C LEU A 344 -0.93 -8.34 8.45
N GLY A 345 -0.68 -9.06 9.54
CA GLY A 345 0.37 -8.71 10.49
C GLY A 345 1.77 -8.85 9.91
N PHE A 346 2.07 -9.97 9.25
CA PHE A 346 3.36 -10.20 8.59
C PHE A 346 3.58 -9.26 7.42
N GLY A 347 2.54 -8.95 6.64
CA GLY A 347 2.63 -7.96 5.59
C GLY A 347 2.87 -6.55 6.13
N ALA A 348 2.30 -6.19 7.28
CA ALA A 348 2.64 -4.94 7.98
C ALA A 348 4.12 -4.89 8.40
N LEU A 349 4.68 -5.99 8.91
CA LEU A 349 6.11 -6.10 9.21
C LEU A 349 6.98 -5.91 7.96
N VAL A 350 6.64 -6.59 6.86
CA VAL A 350 7.33 -6.45 5.57
C VAL A 350 7.28 -5.02 5.07
N SER A 351 6.14 -4.33 5.21
CA SER A 351 6.01 -2.92 4.84
C SER A 351 6.87 -2.00 5.69
N GLN A 352 6.89 -2.19 7.01
CA GLN A 352 7.75 -1.39 7.89
C GLN A 352 9.23 -1.61 7.59
N ALA A 353 9.62 -2.87 7.37
CA ALA A 353 10.96 -3.23 6.95
C ALA A 353 11.34 -2.55 5.63
N PHE A 354 10.48 -2.65 4.62
CA PHE A 354 10.68 -1.97 3.35
C PHE A 354 10.83 -0.45 3.51
N LEU A 355 9.93 0.21 4.26
CA LEU A 355 9.99 1.66 4.49
C LEU A 355 11.24 2.08 5.27
N ALA A 356 11.67 1.30 6.25
CA ALA A 356 12.94 1.53 6.96
C ALA A 356 14.14 1.36 6.02
N ASN A 357 14.11 0.38 5.13
CA ASN A 357 15.16 0.11 4.15
C ASN A 357 15.28 1.18 3.07
N LEU A 358 14.31 2.11 2.94
CA LEU A 358 14.45 3.29 2.08
C LEU A 358 15.49 4.29 2.63
N GLY A 359 15.86 4.21 3.91
CA GLY A 359 16.83 5.11 4.56
C GLY A 359 16.35 6.56 4.74
N ARG A 360 15.14 6.90 4.27
CA ARG A 360 14.53 8.23 4.38
C ARG A 360 13.02 8.14 4.56
N ARG A 361 12.41 9.19 5.12
CA ARG A 361 10.96 9.29 5.23
C ARG A 361 10.36 9.60 3.86
N VAL A 362 9.46 8.74 3.38
CA VAL A 362 8.74 8.94 2.11
C VAL A 362 7.24 8.94 2.37
N PRO A 363 6.47 9.91 1.83
CA PRO A 363 5.02 9.87 1.86
C PRO A 363 4.49 8.56 1.27
N ASN A 364 3.67 7.88 2.04
CA ASN A 364 3.11 6.59 1.66
C ASN A 364 1.67 6.46 2.15
N GLN A 365 0.87 5.71 1.42
CA GLN A 365 -0.50 5.39 1.80
C GLN A 365 -0.88 3.99 1.34
N TRP A 366 -1.80 3.37 2.07
CA TRP A 366 -2.39 2.11 1.65
C TRP A 366 -3.65 2.38 0.86
N PHE A 367 -3.80 1.75 -0.30
CA PHE A 367 -5.04 1.82 -1.08
C PHE A 367 -5.48 0.45 -1.57
N TYR A 368 -6.79 0.31 -1.80
CA TYR A 368 -7.36 -0.89 -2.38
C TYR A 368 -7.16 -0.93 -3.89
N ASN A 369 -6.29 -1.83 -4.36
CA ASN A 369 -6.20 -2.15 -5.77
C ASN A 369 -7.35 -3.09 -6.16
N SER A 370 -8.34 -2.55 -6.88
CA SER A 370 -9.54 -3.28 -7.31
C SER A 370 -9.27 -4.38 -8.34
N ARG A 371 -8.21 -4.24 -9.15
CA ARG A 371 -7.79 -5.24 -10.15
C ARG A 371 -7.29 -6.50 -9.47
N ASP A 372 -6.43 -6.34 -8.47
CA ASP A 372 -5.79 -7.44 -7.76
C ASP A 372 -6.56 -7.85 -6.49
N ARG A 373 -7.65 -7.13 -6.17
CA ARG A 373 -8.51 -7.32 -5.00
C ARG A 373 -7.73 -7.33 -3.68
N MET A 374 -6.76 -6.43 -3.57
CA MET A 374 -5.86 -6.38 -2.42
C MET A 374 -5.34 -4.98 -2.14
N TYR A 375 -4.96 -4.72 -0.90
CA TYR A 375 -4.34 -3.46 -0.53
C TYR A 375 -2.86 -3.48 -0.90
N VAL A 376 -2.41 -2.37 -1.47
CA VAL A 376 -1.02 -2.15 -1.87
C VAL A 376 -0.53 -0.87 -1.20
N LEU A 377 0.76 -0.82 -0.93
CA LEU A 377 1.43 0.34 -0.37
C LEU A 377 1.89 1.23 -1.52
N GLU A 378 1.26 2.39 -1.65
CA GLU A 378 1.64 3.43 -2.59
C GLU A 378 2.71 4.35 -2.00
N ILE A 379 3.67 4.72 -2.83
CA ILE A 379 4.75 5.62 -2.53
C ILE A 379 4.66 6.81 -3.50
N ARG A 380 4.43 8.01 -2.95
CA ARG A 380 4.42 9.31 -3.67
C ARG A 380 3.63 9.29 -5.00
N ASP A 381 2.43 8.69 -5.00
CA ASP A 381 1.46 8.67 -6.12
C ASP A 381 1.99 8.11 -7.45
N ALA A 382 3.05 7.29 -7.43
CA ALA A 382 3.69 6.79 -8.65
C ALA A 382 4.12 5.31 -8.59
N TYR A 383 4.43 4.79 -7.40
CA TYR A 383 4.88 3.40 -7.24
C TYR A 383 4.02 2.69 -6.21
N TRP A 384 3.63 1.45 -6.51
CA TRP A 384 2.99 0.57 -5.54
C TRP A 384 3.79 -0.70 -5.34
N VAL A 385 3.80 -1.19 -4.10
CA VAL A 385 4.32 -2.51 -3.74
C VAL A 385 3.22 -3.29 -3.04
N SER A 386 3.26 -4.62 -3.09
CA SER A 386 2.26 -5.46 -2.42
C SER A 386 2.88 -6.44 -1.42
N PRO A 387 3.25 -5.95 -0.23
CA PRO A 387 3.77 -6.77 0.88
C PRO A 387 2.83 -7.91 1.26
N LEU A 388 1.52 -7.64 1.32
CA LEU A 388 0.49 -8.63 1.64
C LEU A 388 0.44 -9.77 0.62
N ASN A 389 0.48 -9.44 -0.68
CA ASN A 389 0.52 -10.45 -1.74
C ASN A 389 1.75 -11.33 -1.61
N TRP A 390 2.89 -10.70 -1.33
CA TRP A 390 4.14 -11.42 -1.30
C TRP A 390 4.21 -12.39 -0.13
N VAL A 391 3.81 -11.96 1.08
CA VAL A 391 3.69 -12.86 2.23
C VAL A 391 2.78 -14.05 1.91
N ALA A 392 1.62 -13.79 1.28
CA ALA A 392 0.71 -14.86 0.87
C ALA A 392 1.35 -15.80 -0.16
N ARG A 393 2.09 -15.28 -1.14
CA ARG A 393 2.80 -16.08 -2.14
C ARG A 393 3.93 -16.89 -1.55
N VAL A 394 4.71 -16.34 -0.61
CA VAL A 394 5.79 -17.09 0.07
C VAL A 394 5.21 -18.25 0.86
N TRP A 395 4.09 -18.04 1.56
CA TRP A 395 3.39 -19.08 2.29
C TRP A 395 2.85 -20.19 1.36
N ASP A 396 2.18 -19.80 0.27
CA ASP A 396 1.48 -20.74 -0.61
C ASP A 396 2.39 -21.44 -1.62
N GLN A 397 3.21 -20.66 -2.30
CA GLN A 397 3.94 -21.04 -3.52
C GLN A 397 5.44 -21.24 -3.27
N LYS A 398 5.97 -20.70 -2.17
CA LYS A 398 7.38 -20.83 -1.76
C LYS A 398 8.35 -20.48 -2.91
N PRO A 399 8.20 -19.31 -3.56
CA PRO A 399 9.02 -18.90 -4.70
C PRO A 399 10.51 -18.81 -4.30
N ALA A 400 11.44 -18.94 -5.24
CA ALA A 400 12.87 -18.94 -4.92
C ALA A 400 13.33 -17.62 -4.28
N GLU A 401 12.72 -16.50 -4.68
CA GLU A 401 13.03 -15.18 -4.15
C GLU A 401 12.58 -15.04 -2.68
N THR A 402 13.49 -14.57 -1.81
CA THR A 402 13.20 -14.33 -0.40
C THR A 402 12.47 -12.99 -0.18
N ILE A 403 11.81 -12.85 0.97
CA ILE A 403 11.26 -11.55 1.42
C ILE A 403 12.33 -10.46 1.40
N GLN A 404 13.54 -10.76 1.90
CA GLN A 404 14.63 -9.77 1.94
C GLN A 404 15.08 -9.35 0.53
N SER A 405 15.30 -10.31 -0.37
CA SER A 405 15.67 -10.02 -1.77
C SER A 405 14.63 -9.16 -2.48
N LEU A 406 13.35 -9.37 -2.19
CA LEU A 406 12.28 -8.55 -2.75
C LEU A 406 12.25 -7.14 -2.15
N ILE A 407 12.43 -7.02 -0.82
CA ILE A 407 12.57 -5.71 -0.18
C ILE A 407 13.74 -4.95 -0.81
N ASP A 408 14.88 -5.61 -1.04
CA ASP A 408 16.04 -5.01 -1.68
C ASP A 408 15.72 -4.52 -3.10
N LEU A 409 15.00 -5.34 -3.88
CA LEU A 409 14.53 -4.99 -5.22
C LEU A 409 13.56 -3.80 -5.22
N TRP A 410 12.58 -3.81 -4.32
CA TRP A 410 11.62 -2.72 -4.16
C TRP A 410 12.31 -1.43 -3.74
N THR A 411 13.20 -1.50 -2.75
CA THR A 411 14.00 -0.37 -2.28
C THR A 411 14.81 0.22 -3.44
N GLY A 412 15.52 -0.61 -4.21
CA GLY A 412 16.27 -0.13 -5.38
C GLY A 412 15.39 0.60 -6.40
N LYS A 413 14.26 -0.01 -6.79
CA LYS A 413 13.32 0.58 -7.76
C LYS A 413 12.70 1.89 -7.26
N VAL A 414 12.26 1.92 -6.00
CA VAL A 414 11.60 3.08 -5.42
C VAL A 414 12.60 4.20 -5.17
N CYS A 415 13.79 3.91 -4.64
CA CYS A 415 14.84 4.91 -4.46
C CYS A 415 15.28 5.50 -5.81
N MET A 416 15.50 4.65 -6.81
CA MET A 416 15.82 5.09 -8.18
C MET A 416 14.72 6.01 -8.72
N ALA A 417 13.45 5.64 -8.61
CA ALA A 417 12.38 6.48 -9.11
C ALA A 417 12.24 7.82 -8.37
N LEU A 418 12.40 7.79 -7.05
CA LEU A 418 12.36 8.99 -6.21
C LEU A 418 13.58 9.90 -6.45
N ALA A 419 14.70 9.38 -6.92
CA ALA A 419 15.89 10.15 -7.27
C ALA A 419 15.60 11.17 -8.40
N PHE A 420 14.66 10.87 -9.31
CA PHE A 420 14.20 11.79 -10.35
C PHE A 420 13.20 12.82 -9.80
N GLN A 421 13.56 13.54 -8.74
CA GLN A 421 12.70 14.55 -8.13
C GLN A 421 12.67 15.88 -8.91
N HIS A 422 13.72 16.21 -9.67
CA HIS A 422 13.84 17.47 -10.45
C HIS A 422 13.11 17.37 -11.80
N ARG A 423 11.80 17.14 -11.76
CA ARG A 423 10.97 16.91 -12.96
C ARG A 423 11.02 18.05 -13.96
N VAL A 424 11.16 19.29 -13.50
CA VAL A 424 11.27 20.48 -14.38
C VAL A 424 12.53 20.39 -15.23
N GLY A 425 13.68 20.05 -14.65
CA GLY A 425 14.93 19.87 -15.38
C GLY A 425 14.85 18.79 -16.46
N PHE A 426 14.29 17.63 -16.11
CA PHE A 426 14.08 16.55 -17.07
C PHE A 426 13.07 16.94 -18.16
N SER A 427 11.98 17.62 -17.80
CA SER A 427 10.99 18.10 -18.77
C SER A 427 11.60 19.08 -19.73
N ALA A 428 12.26 20.13 -19.24
CA ALA A 428 12.72 21.23 -20.06
C ALA A 428 13.96 20.88 -20.91
N LEU A 429 14.77 19.90 -20.49
CA LEU A 429 15.79 19.27 -21.35
C LEU A 429 15.21 18.19 -22.28
N GLY A 430 13.88 18.03 -22.32
CA GLY A 430 13.19 17.16 -23.26
C GLY A 430 13.22 15.67 -22.91
N PHE A 431 13.65 15.26 -21.72
CA PHE A 431 13.65 13.84 -21.33
C PHE A 431 12.26 13.28 -21.03
N THR A 432 11.30 14.14 -20.70
CA THR A 432 9.91 13.74 -20.42
C THR A 432 8.92 14.44 -21.36
N PRO A 433 7.71 13.88 -21.53
CA PRO A 433 6.61 14.60 -22.17
C PRO A 433 6.23 15.85 -21.37
N PRO A 434 5.46 16.79 -21.96
CA PRO A 434 5.13 18.06 -21.31
C PRO A 434 4.13 17.90 -20.15
N ASP A 435 3.57 16.72 -19.96
CA ASP A 435 2.76 16.37 -18.77
C ASP A 435 3.61 16.11 -17.52
N GLY A 436 4.95 16.19 -17.62
CA GLY A 436 5.89 16.05 -16.52
C GLY A 436 5.98 14.65 -15.93
N ARG A 437 5.41 13.64 -16.60
CA ARG A 437 5.54 12.24 -16.16
C ARG A 437 6.87 11.67 -16.64
N LEU A 438 7.68 11.19 -15.70
CA LEU A 438 8.92 10.51 -16.02
C LEU A 438 8.63 9.16 -16.69
N PRO A 439 9.12 8.92 -17.92
CA PRO A 439 8.97 7.63 -18.56
C PRO A 439 9.71 6.55 -17.77
N GLU A 440 9.05 5.44 -17.44
CA GLU A 440 9.71 4.28 -16.81
C GLU A 440 10.93 3.80 -17.62
N ALA A 441 10.86 3.93 -18.95
CA ALA A 441 11.96 3.62 -19.86
C ALA A 441 13.21 4.49 -19.63
N LEU A 442 13.04 5.76 -19.24
CA LEU A 442 14.16 6.65 -18.90
C LEU A 442 14.84 6.17 -17.63
N ILE A 443 14.05 5.95 -16.58
CA ILE A 443 14.54 5.50 -15.27
C ILE A 443 15.28 4.16 -15.42
N ALA A 444 14.70 3.21 -16.16
CA ALA A 444 15.30 1.90 -16.42
C ALA A 444 16.62 2.00 -17.19
N ARG A 445 16.70 2.87 -18.21
CA ARG A 445 17.92 3.06 -18.99
C ARG A 445 19.03 3.71 -18.16
N VAL A 446 18.73 4.80 -17.45
CA VAL A 446 19.70 5.48 -16.58
C VAL A 446 20.22 4.51 -15.52
N SER A 447 19.34 3.69 -14.92
CA SER A 447 19.73 2.63 -13.99
C SER A 447 20.74 1.65 -14.62
N ALA A 448 20.41 1.12 -15.80
CA ALA A 448 21.26 0.14 -16.48
C ALA A 448 22.61 0.72 -16.95
N ASP A 449 22.63 1.98 -17.39
CA ASP A 449 23.85 2.67 -17.80
C ASP A 449 24.72 3.00 -16.58
N ALA A 450 24.11 3.48 -15.49
CA ALA A 450 24.81 3.80 -14.24
C ALA A 450 25.50 2.58 -13.63
N GLU A 451 24.88 1.40 -13.66
CA GLU A 451 25.45 0.14 -13.18
C GLU A 451 26.78 -0.24 -13.86
N ARG A 452 27.01 0.21 -15.11
CA ARG A 452 28.22 -0.09 -15.89
C ARG A 452 29.36 0.89 -15.69
N LEU A 453 29.08 2.04 -15.08
CA LEU A 453 30.06 3.11 -14.90
C LEU A 453 30.87 2.91 -13.62
N ALA A 454 32.11 3.39 -13.60
CA ALA A 454 32.86 3.47 -12.34
C ALA A 454 32.29 4.62 -11.50
N PRO A 455 31.99 4.41 -10.20
CA PRO A 455 31.52 5.48 -9.35
C PRO A 455 32.68 6.38 -8.92
N GLU A 456 32.47 7.69 -8.96
CA GLU A 456 33.31 8.68 -8.29
C GLU A 456 32.85 8.79 -6.85
N SER A 457 33.74 8.48 -5.89
CA SER A 457 33.43 8.49 -4.46
C SER A 457 33.85 9.80 -3.82
N PHE A 458 33.01 10.33 -2.93
CA PHE A 458 33.29 11.56 -2.19
C PHE A 458 32.58 11.53 -0.83
N VAL A 459 33.10 12.30 0.12
CA VAL A 459 32.54 12.42 1.48
C VAL A 459 32.04 13.83 1.67
N LEU A 460 30.79 13.97 2.11
CA LEU A 460 30.23 15.23 2.58
C LEU A 460 29.81 15.04 4.02
N SER A 461 30.30 15.92 4.90
CA SER A 461 30.11 15.81 6.35
C SER A 461 30.58 14.43 6.84
N ASP A 462 29.66 13.59 7.34
CA ASP A 462 29.93 12.22 7.81
C ASP A 462 29.35 11.13 6.89
N ALA A 463 28.74 11.51 5.76
CA ALA A 463 28.10 10.59 4.84
C ALA A 463 28.98 10.35 3.60
N HIS A 464 29.07 9.09 3.17
CA HIS A 464 29.77 8.71 1.97
C HIS A 464 28.81 8.66 0.77
N PHE A 465 29.23 9.28 -0.34
CA PHE A 465 28.44 9.38 -1.56
C PHE A 465 29.19 8.78 -2.74
N ARG A 466 28.42 8.28 -3.71
CA ARG A 466 28.91 7.86 -5.02
C ARG A 466 28.17 8.61 -6.11
N ARG A 467 28.90 9.07 -7.11
CA ARG A 467 28.34 9.68 -8.32
C ARG A 467 28.67 8.81 -9.53
N ARG A 468 27.67 8.60 -10.39
CA ARG A 468 27.80 7.93 -11.68
C ARG A 468 27.27 8.86 -12.76
N ARG A 469 28.10 9.18 -13.75
CA ARG A 469 27.78 10.12 -14.82
C ARG A 469 27.48 9.40 -16.13
N ALA A 470 26.20 9.34 -16.50
CA ALA A 470 25.77 8.77 -17.77
C ALA A 470 25.68 9.86 -18.85
N SER A 471 26.36 9.67 -19.98
CA SER A 471 26.39 10.64 -21.09
C SER A 471 25.51 10.22 -22.26
N TYR A 472 24.74 11.17 -22.77
CA TYR A 472 23.76 11.01 -23.86
C TYR A 472 23.92 12.16 -24.88
N GLY A 473 25.01 12.14 -25.66
CA GLY A 473 25.33 13.23 -26.59
C GLY A 473 25.69 14.51 -25.82
N PRO A 474 25.01 15.66 -26.05
CA PRO A 474 25.29 16.88 -25.32
C PRO A 474 24.70 16.89 -23.90
N PHE A 475 23.98 15.85 -23.49
CA PHE A 475 23.39 15.76 -22.15
C PHE A 475 24.13 14.76 -21.27
N THR A 476 24.16 15.02 -19.97
CA THR A 476 24.65 14.11 -18.93
C THR A 476 23.58 13.95 -17.88
N ILE A 477 23.53 12.79 -17.23
CA ILE A 477 22.71 12.56 -16.04
C ILE A 477 23.66 12.06 -14.96
N ASP A 478 23.81 12.86 -13.90
CA ASP A 478 24.55 12.47 -12.71
C ASP A 478 23.57 11.76 -11.76
N LEU A 479 23.80 10.46 -11.55
CA LEU A 479 23.11 9.68 -10.54
C LEU A 479 23.96 9.68 -9.27
N VAL A 480 23.40 10.21 -8.19
CA VAL A 480 24.05 10.27 -6.89
C VAL A 480 23.41 9.27 -5.94
N GLU A 481 24.27 8.52 -5.28
CA GLU A 481 23.94 7.46 -4.34
C GLU A 481 24.54 7.80 -2.97
N THR A 482 23.80 7.54 -1.89
CA THR A 482 24.32 7.69 -0.51
C THR A 482 24.55 6.32 0.11
N GLU A 483 25.56 6.24 0.97
CA GLU A 483 25.85 5.05 1.77
C GLU A 483 24.84 4.90 2.91
N GLY A 484 24.10 3.81 2.90
CA GLY A 484 23.41 3.26 4.06
C GLY A 484 24.22 2.12 4.68
N VAL A 485 24.15 2.00 6.00
CA VAL A 485 24.71 0.84 6.71
C VAL A 485 23.65 -0.26 6.72
N ASP A 486 23.90 -1.33 5.97
CA ASP A 486 23.15 -2.59 6.05
C ASP A 486 24.06 -3.66 6.69
N ARG A 487 23.48 -4.75 7.19
CA ARG A 487 24.22 -5.89 7.76
C ARG A 487 25.17 -6.56 6.78
N ARG A 488 24.88 -6.48 5.48
CA ARG A 488 25.72 -7.04 4.42
C ARG A 488 26.90 -6.14 4.06
N GLY A 489 27.07 -5.03 4.78
CA GLY A 489 28.06 -4.00 4.51
C GLY A 489 27.44 -2.73 3.94
N PRO A 490 28.28 -1.81 3.44
CA PRO A 490 27.81 -0.54 2.91
C PRO A 490 26.96 -0.76 1.66
N ARG A 491 25.73 -0.26 1.69
CA ARG A 491 24.80 -0.29 0.57
C ARG A 491 24.60 1.12 0.04
N TYR A 492 24.72 1.28 -1.27
CA TYR A 492 24.52 2.57 -1.92
C TYR A 492 23.11 2.64 -2.52
N LEU A 493 22.36 3.66 -2.14
CA LEU A 493 20.99 3.87 -2.62
C LEU A 493 20.90 5.18 -3.41
N PRO A 494 20.26 5.18 -4.59
CA PRO A 494 20.01 6.40 -5.35
C PRO A 494 19.21 7.41 -4.53
N VAL A 495 19.74 8.62 -4.39
CA VAL A 495 19.07 9.72 -3.70
C VAL A 495 18.65 10.83 -4.64
N LEU A 496 19.42 11.02 -5.71
CA LEU A 496 19.27 12.16 -6.61
C LEU A 496 19.72 11.81 -8.03
N ALA A 497 18.95 12.24 -9.03
CA ALA A 497 19.30 12.19 -10.44
C ALA A 497 19.18 13.59 -11.02
N ILE A 498 20.28 14.14 -11.55
CA ILE A 498 20.35 15.51 -12.05
C ILE A 498 20.68 15.48 -13.54
N PRO A 499 19.79 15.96 -14.43
CA PRO A 499 20.11 16.12 -15.82
C PRO A 499 20.91 17.42 -16.02
N PHE A 500 21.91 17.39 -16.90
CA PHE A 500 22.78 18.53 -17.15
C PHE A 500 23.23 18.60 -18.60
N LEU A 501 23.43 19.82 -19.11
CA LEU A 501 23.96 20.05 -20.46
C LEU A 501 25.48 20.19 -20.41
N SER A 502 26.18 19.45 -21.27
CA SER A 502 27.65 19.40 -21.31
C SER A 502 28.28 20.72 -21.80
N ASP A 503 27.50 21.52 -22.53
CA ASP A 503 27.88 22.81 -23.11
C ASP A 503 27.29 23.95 -22.26
N ALA A 504 27.68 23.97 -20.99
CA ALA A 504 27.31 24.96 -19.98
C ALA A 504 28.11 26.26 -20.15
N GLN A 505 27.54 27.38 -19.73
CA GLN A 505 28.23 28.67 -19.80
C GLN A 505 29.11 28.85 -18.57
N GLU A 506 30.39 29.11 -18.79
CA GLU A 506 31.28 29.51 -17.71
C GLU A 506 30.91 30.92 -17.24
N VAL A 507 30.64 31.05 -15.94
CA VAL A 507 30.38 32.33 -15.25
C VAL A 507 31.19 32.37 -13.97
N THR A 508 31.69 33.55 -13.62
CA THR A 508 32.35 33.77 -12.33
C THR A 508 31.36 34.37 -11.33
N GLY A 509 31.51 33.96 -10.08
CA GLY A 509 30.71 34.51 -8.99
C GLY A 509 31.39 34.31 -7.64
N ARG A 510 30.75 34.86 -6.62
CA ARG A 510 31.12 34.66 -5.23
C ARG A 510 30.01 33.93 -4.51
N LEU A 511 30.40 33.03 -3.61
CA LEU A 511 29.46 32.45 -2.67
C LEU A 511 29.11 33.47 -1.59
N ASP A 512 27.85 33.89 -1.53
CA ASP A 512 27.35 34.78 -0.48
C ASP A 512 26.87 33.99 0.75
N GLY A 513 26.57 32.72 0.54
CA GLY A 513 26.17 31.80 1.60
C GLY A 513 25.72 30.46 1.05
N SER A 514 25.38 29.57 1.96
CA SER A 514 24.61 28.37 1.68
C SER A 514 23.25 28.48 2.36
N SER A 515 22.23 27.78 1.84
CA SER A 515 20.90 27.80 2.47
C SER A 515 20.94 27.11 3.84
N PRO A 516 20.91 27.81 5.00
CA PRO A 516 21.07 27.16 6.30
C PRO A 516 19.72 26.95 7.01
N ARG A 517 18.57 27.01 6.31
CA ARG A 517 17.25 27.07 6.99
C ARG A 517 16.13 26.24 6.38
N SER A 518 16.41 25.31 5.47
CA SER A 518 15.43 24.29 5.08
C SER A 518 15.90 22.92 5.56
N PRO A 519 15.24 22.27 6.55
CA PRO A 519 15.54 20.89 6.94
C PRO A 519 15.18 19.85 5.85
N ARG A 520 14.93 20.30 4.61
CA ARG A 520 14.46 19.50 3.48
C ARG A 520 15.16 19.81 2.14
N GLN A 521 15.94 20.89 2.04
CA GLN A 521 16.62 21.30 0.80
C GLN A 521 17.97 21.92 1.15
N GLU A 522 18.99 21.07 1.12
CA GLU A 522 20.38 21.42 1.34
C GLU A 522 21.12 21.53 0.00
N ASP A 523 20.45 21.50 -1.16
CA ASP A 523 21.06 21.41 -2.50
C ASP A 523 21.28 22.78 -3.20
N VAL A 524 20.94 23.89 -2.54
CA VAL A 524 20.95 25.25 -3.14
C VAL A 524 22.07 26.12 -2.55
N ALA A 525 22.96 26.61 -3.43
CA ALA A 525 23.95 27.63 -3.15
C ALA A 525 23.41 29.04 -3.42
N ILE A 526 23.79 30.00 -2.58
CA ILE A 526 23.49 31.41 -2.81
C ILE A 526 24.72 32.04 -3.46
N VAL A 527 24.58 32.37 -4.75
CA VAL A 527 25.67 32.86 -5.59
C VAL A 527 25.38 34.29 -6.00
N ARG A 528 26.37 35.17 -5.85
CA ARG A 528 26.39 36.50 -6.45
C ARG A 528 27.32 36.46 -7.65
N LEU A 529 26.76 36.55 -8.85
CA LEU A 529 27.55 36.55 -10.08
C LEU A 529 28.37 37.86 -10.16
N SER A 530 29.61 37.77 -10.63
CA SER A 530 30.53 38.93 -10.69
C SER A 530 29.97 40.04 -11.59
N ASP A 531 29.28 39.66 -12.67
CA ASP A 531 28.63 40.59 -13.61
C ASP A 531 27.20 41.02 -13.17
N LEU A 532 26.63 40.38 -12.13
CA LEU A 532 25.36 40.77 -11.50
C LEU A 532 25.50 40.96 -9.98
N PRO A 533 26.41 41.83 -9.50
CA PRO A 533 26.80 41.86 -8.11
C PRO A 533 25.70 42.39 -7.18
N LEU A 534 24.54 42.81 -7.67
CA LEU A 534 23.46 43.35 -6.85
C LEU A 534 22.42 42.29 -6.46
N VAL A 535 22.27 41.21 -7.22
CA VAL A 535 21.19 40.24 -7.03
C VAL A 535 21.77 38.85 -6.73
N PRO A 536 21.66 38.34 -5.50
CA PRO A 536 22.01 36.96 -5.20
C PRO A 536 20.99 36.01 -5.83
N LEU A 537 21.48 34.93 -6.43
CA LEU A 537 20.67 33.90 -7.08
C LEU A 537 20.81 32.57 -6.33
N GLY A 538 19.70 31.84 -6.23
CA GLY A 538 19.75 30.44 -5.83
C GLY A 538 20.19 29.61 -7.01
N VAL A 539 21.23 28.80 -6.84
CA VAL A 539 21.76 27.90 -7.86
C VAL A 539 21.84 26.50 -7.27
N GLU A 540 21.23 25.53 -7.96
CA GLU A 540 21.37 24.13 -7.59
C GLU A 540 22.75 23.62 -8.01
N VAL A 541 23.54 23.10 -7.08
CA VAL A 541 24.93 22.72 -7.37
C VAL A 541 25.02 21.23 -7.61
N ARG A 542 25.19 20.82 -8.87
CA ARG A 542 25.07 19.40 -9.27
C ARG A 542 26.12 18.48 -8.65
N ASN A 543 27.28 19.01 -8.28
CA ASN A 543 28.38 18.25 -7.69
C ASN A 543 28.41 18.29 -6.16
N PHE A 544 27.40 18.88 -5.51
CA PHE A 544 27.24 18.86 -4.06
C PHE A 544 25.82 18.41 -3.70
N VAL A 545 25.71 17.30 -2.97
CA VAL A 545 24.42 16.80 -2.46
C VAL A 545 23.90 17.66 -1.31
N GLU A 546 24.83 18.23 -0.55
CA GLU A 546 24.59 19.15 0.56
C GLU A 546 25.54 20.36 0.43
N VAL A 547 24.94 21.54 0.41
CA VAL A 547 25.52 22.87 0.46
C VAL A 547 25.46 23.28 1.93
N GLY A 548 26.26 22.62 2.77
CA GLY A 548 26.30 22.83 4.22
C GLY A 548 27.21 24.00 4.66
N PRO A 549 27.48 24.14 5.98
CA PRO A 549 28.40 25.15 6.52
C PRO A 549 29.83 25.03 5.97
N THR A 550 30.25 23.83 5.59
CA THR A 550 31.52 23.58 4.90
C THR A 550 31.58 24.22 3.52
N PHE A 551 30.44 24.37 2.83
CA PHE A 551 30.36 25.14 1.59
C PHE A 551 30.49 26.65 1.87
N SER A 552 29.86 27.13 2.96
CA SER A 552 29.94 28.54 3.40
C SER A 552 31.33 29.01 3.85
N SER A 553 32.26 28.09 4.10
CA SER A 553 33.66 28.41 4.45
C SER A 553 34.54 28.80 3.26
N ARG A 554 34.00 28.75 2.03
CA ARG A 554 34.70 29.15 0.81
C ARG A 554 34.57 30.66 0.58
N ASP A 555 35.39 31.44 1.27
CA ASP A 555 35.60 32.85 0.93
C ASP A 555 36.47 32.94 -0.33
N GLY A 556 35.86 33.24 -1.49
CA GLY A 556 36.59 33.43 -2.74
C GLY A 556 35.69 33.51 -3.99
N GLU A 557 36.27 34.01 -5.08
CA GLU A 557 35.68 33.89 -6.42
C GLU A 557 35.73 32.43 -6.87
N LEU A 558 34.67 31.95 -7.48
CA LEU A 558 34.52 30.58 -7.95
C LEU A 558 33.96 30.54 -9.37
N THR A 559 34.49 29.61 -10.16
CA THR A 559 34.05 29.35 -11.53
C THR A 559 32.88 28.37 -11.53
N LEU A 560 31.77 28.79 -12.11
CA LEU A 560 30.54 28.03 -12.26
C LEU A 560 30.32 27.71 -13.73
N HIS A 561 30.16 26.43 -14.03
CA HIS A 561 29.58 26.00 -15.30
C HIS A 561 28.07 26.03 -15.16
N LEU A 562 27.44 27.14 -15.51
CA LEU A 562 26.02 27.40 -15.29
C LEU A 562 25.17 26.96 -16.50
N ASN A 563 24.10 26.25 -16.21
CA ASN A 563 23.03 25.92 -17.13
C ASN A 563 21.73 26.57 -16.66
N ALA A 564 21.08 27.30 -17.57
CA ALA A 564 19.72 27.79 -17.38
C ALA A 564 18.76 26.94 -18.21
N VAL A 565 17.70 26.43 -17.59
CA VAL A 565 16.67 25.65 -18.28
C VAL A 565 15.31 26.26 -17.98
N ALA A 566 14.52 26.58 -18.99
CA ALA A 566 13.20 27.17 -18.79
C ALA A 566 12.08 26.19 -19.14
N ASP A 567 11.08 26.11 -18.26
CA ASP A 567 9.93 25.21 -18.42
C ASP A 567 9.00 25.70 -19.52
N LYS A 568 8.54 26.96 -19.39
CA LYS A 568 7.71 27.67 -20.36
C LYS A 568 8.16 29.12 -20.47
N VAL A 569 8.25 29.61 -21.70
CA VAL A 569 8.73 30.95 -22.00
C VAL A 569 7.78 31.68 -22.95
N GLU A 570 7.91 33.00 -23.01
CA GLU A 570 7.21 33.85 -23.96
C GLU A 570 8.23 34.63 -24.80
N VAL A 571 8.07 34.59 -26.13
CA VAL A 571 8.84 35.43 -27.03
C VAL A 571 8.17 36.80 -27.12
N ILE A 572 8.87 37.83 -26.67
CA ILE A 572 8.43 39.22 -26.70
C ILE A 572 9.16 39.92 -27.84
N THR A 573 8.40 40.33 -28.86
CA THR A 573 8.99 41.06 -30.00
C THR A 573 9.41 42.47 -29.57
N PRO A 574 10.37 43.12 -30.27
CA PRO A 574 10.77 44.50 -29.96
C PRO A 574 9.59 45.47 -29.92
N ARG A 575 8.63 45.32 -30.84
CA ARG A 575 7.42 46.14 -30.89
C ARG A 575 6.50 45.96 -29.67
N MET A 576 6.38 44.73 -29.15
CA MET A 576 5.63 44.47 -27.92
C MET A 576 6.32 45.10 -26.70
N ARG A 577 7.66 45.13 -26.70
CA ARG A 577 8.44 45.77 -25.65
C ARG A 577 8.30 47.29 -25.68
N GLU A 578 8.31 47.91 -26.86
CA GLU A 578 8.07 49.35 -27.01
C GLU A 578 6.70 49.78 -26.46
N GLN A 579 5.68 48.92 -26.58
CA GLN A 579 4.36 49.14 -26.02
C GLN A 579 4.28 48.93 -24.49
N ARG A 580 5.32 48.33 -23.89
CA ARG A 580 5.41 48.00 -22.46
C ARG A 580 6.78 48.39 -21.90
N PRO A 581 7.13 49.69 -21.88
CA PRO A 581 8.45 50.17 -21.44
C PRO A 581 8.78 49.85 -19.98
N GLU A 582 7.78 49.47 -19.18
CA GLU A 582 7.95 48.94 -17.83
C GLU A 582 8.71 47.60 -17.78
N ILE A 583 8.76 46.86 -18.89
CA ILE A 583 9.41 45.56 -18.98
C ILE A 583 10.92 45.74 -19.24
N LYS A 584 11.69 45.77 -18.16
CA LYS A 584 13.17 45.83 -18.17
C LYS A 584 13.78 44.43 -18.21
N ASP A 585 15.04 44.35 -18.66
CA ASP A 585 15.81 43.11 -18.55
C ASP A 585 16.14 42.85 -17.08
N TYR A 586 16.00 41.61 -16.65
CA TYR A 586 16.30 41.22 -15.28
C TYR A 586 16.55 39.73 -15.15
N LEU A 587 17.27 39.36 -14.11
CA LEU A 587 17.36 38.00 -13.57
C LEU A 587 17.21 38.11 -12.05
N VAL A 588 16.10 37.61 -11.51
CA VAL A 588 15.75 37.77 -10.09
C VAL A 588 15.23 36.48 -9.48
N PRO A 589 15.49 36.21 -8.19
CA PRO A 589 14.98 35.00 -7.54
C PRO A 589 13.45 35.03 -7.40
N MET A 590 12.81 33.87 -7.51
CA MET A 590 11.35 33.76 -7.39
C MET A 590 10.82 33.85 -5.95
N ASP A 591 11.58 33.33 -4.98
CA ASP A 591 11.17 33.27 -3.57
C ASP A 591 12.22 33.92 -2.64
N PRO A 592 12.40 35.25 -2.68
CA PRO A 592 13.30 35.95 -1.78
C PRO A 592 12.67 36.12 -0.37
N ARG A 593 13.51 36.08 0.66
CA ARG A 593 13.13 36.52 2.02
C ARG A 593 13.10 38.05 2.14
N GLU A 594 12.57 38.55 3.26
CA GLU A 594 12.61 39.98 3.63
C GLU A 594 14.04 40.55 3.69
N ASP A 595 15.04 39.70 3.91
CA ASP A 595 16.48 40.02 3.89
C ASP A 595 17.12 39.92 2.49
N GLY A 596 16.36 39.56 1.45
CA GLY A 596 16.82 39.45 0.07
C GLY A 596 17.50 38.12 -0.30
N VAL A 597 17.50 37.13 0.60
CA VAL A 597 18.16 35.83 0.35
C VAL A 597 17.24 34.89 -0.47
N PRO A 598 17.73 34.28 -1.57
CA PRO A 598 16.94 33.34 -2.36
C PRO A 598 16.81 31.97 -1.67
N LEU A 599 15.60 31.41 -1.66
CA LEU A 599 15.31 30.08 -1.10
C LEU A 599 15.15 28.97 -2.17
N SER A 600 15.29 29.33 -3.43
CA SER A 600 14.84 28.53 -4.56
C SER A 600 15.86 28.61 -5.71
N PRO A 601 16.17 27.49 -6.40
CA PRO A 601 17.02 27.51 -7.60
C PRO A 601 16.30 28.06 -8.84
N TYR A 602 15.06 28.52 -8.67
CA TYR A 602 14.25 29.10 -9.73
C TYR A 602 14.34 30.63 -9.72
N ALA A 603 14.59 31.20 -10.89
CA ALA A 603 14.67 32.62 -11.14
C ALA A 603 13.68 33.04 -12.22
N ARG A 604 13.15 34.25 -12.11
CA ARG A 604 12.45 34.93 -13.19
C ARG A 604 13.44 35.70 -14.03
N PHE A 605 13.27 35.65 -15.34
CA PHE A 605 14.15 36.35 -16.25
C PHE A 605 13.40 37.04 -17.39
N ILE A 606 13.99 38.13 -17.86
CA ILE A 606 13.74 38.70 -19.19
C ILE A 606 15.09 39.08 -19.79
N GLY A 607 15.38 38.59 -20.99
CA GLY A 607 16.64 38.83 -21.68
C GLY A 607 16.47 38.99 -23.18
N ARG A 608 17.44 39.64 -23.82
CA ARG A 608 17.52 39.78 -25.28
C ARG A 608 18.10 38.52 -25.89
N ILE A 609 17.50 38.02 -26.95
CA ILE A 609 18.02 36.89 -27.71
C ILE A 609 19.19 37.39 -28.56
N GLU A 610 20.38 36.84 -28.32
CA GLU A 610 21.56 37.07 -29.15
C GLU A 610 21.59 36.08 -30.31
N GLU A 611 21.43 34.80 -29.99
CA GLU A 611 21.47 33.69 -30.95
C GLU A 611 20.50 32.58 -30.51
N SER A 612 20.00 31.81 -31.48
CA SER A 612 19.15 30.66 -31.21
C SER A 612 19.33 29.59 -32.28
N TRP A 613 19.37 28.33 -31.88
CA TRP A 613 19.42 27.19 -32.80
C TRP A 613 18.66 25.99 -32.25
N GLU A 614 18.27 25.10 -33.16
CA GLU A 614 17.58 23.87 -32.80
C GLU A 614 18.58 22.78 -32.41
N THR A 615 18.22 22.03 -31.39
CA THR A 615 18.86 20.77 -31.03
C THR A 615 17.80 19.74 -30.68
N THR A 616 18.17 18.47 -30.59
CA THR A 616 17.22 17.39 -30.32
C THR A 616 17.75 16.55 -29.17
N ASN A 617 16.91 16.28 -28.17
CA ASN A 617 17.25 15.33 -27.14
C ASN A 617 17.38 13.92 -27.77
N PRO A 618 18.55 13.27 -27.72
CA PRO A 618 18.78 12.03 -28.44
C PRO A 618 17.98 10.85 -27.87
N PHE A 619 17.53 10.94 -26.61
CA PHE A 619 16.74 9.92 -25.92
C PHE A 619 15.27 9.96 -26.33
N SER A 620 14.63 11.12 -26.26
CA SER A 620 13.18 11.27 -26.49
C SER A 620 12.82 11.74 -27.91
N LYS A 621 13.81 12.19 -28.68
CA LYS A 621 13.64 12.87 -29.98
C LYS A 621 12.83 14.17 -29.89
N VAL A 622 12.71 14.74 -28.69
CA VAL A 622 12.09 16.05 -28.48
C VAL A 622 13.03 17.15 -28.98
N THR A 623 12.51 18.04 -29.81
CA THR A 623 13.22 19.23 -30.30
C THR A 623 13.24 20.32 -29.25
N LEU A 624 14.41 20.92 -29.06
CA LEU A 624 14.69 22.00 -28.12
C LEU A 624 15.27 23.19 -28.86
N TRP A 625 14.99 24.38 -28.34
CA TRP A 625 15.75 25.59 -28.64
C TRP A 625 16.91 25.70 -27.66
N LYS A 626 18.13 25.86 -28.19
CA LYS A 626 19.25 26.43 -27.43
C LYS A 626 19.31 27.92 -27.77
N ILE A 627 19.14 28.76 -26.77
CA ILE A 627 19.01 30.21 -26.91
C ILE A 627 20.10 30.87 -26.07
N ARG A 628 20.94 31.69 -26.70
CA ARG A 628 21.87 32.57 -25.99
C ARG A 628 21.15 33.87 -25.68
N LEU A 629 21.02 34.19 -24.39
CA LEU A 629 20.36 35.39 -23.91
C LEU A 629 21.36 36.36 -23.32
N ASN A 630 21.25 37.63 -23.68
CA ASN A 630 21.83 38.73 -22.93
C ASN A 630 20.83 39.22 -21.88
N ILE A 631 21.15 39.02 -20.61
CA ILE A 631 20.34 39.52 -19.49
C ILE A 631 21.18 40.54 -18.75
N SER A 632 20.88 41.82 -18.97
CA SER A 632 21.55 42.94 -18.29
C SER A 632 23.08 42.93 -18.41
N GLY A 633 23.61 42.49 -19.56
CA GLY A 633 25.05 42.40 -19.82
C GLY A 633 25.65 41.00 -19.69
N ILE A 634 24.89 40.03 -19.18
CA ILE A 634 25.34 38.66 -18.96
C ILE A 634 24.83 37.76 -20.07
N SER A 635 25.75 37.08 -20.75
CA SER A 635 25.39 36.07 -21.74
C SER A 635 25.14 34.73 -21.05
N LEU A 636 23.92 34.21 -21.15
CA LEU A 636 23.49 32.94 -20.56
C LEU A 636 22.92 32.03 -21.63
N ASN A 637 23.43 30.79 -21.68
CA ASN A 637 22.84 29.75 -22.51
C ASN A 637 21.61 29.18 -21.81
N MET A 638 20.47 29.23 -22.50
CA MET A 638 19.20 28.74 -22.03
C MET A 638 18.66 27.64 -22.93
N MET A 639 18.21 26.55 -22.31
CA MET A 639 17.53 25.45 -22.99
C MET A 639 16.03 25.55 -22.76
N VAL A 640 15.27 25.50 -23.85
CA VAL A 640 13.81 25.52 -23.82
C VAL A 640 13.25 24.49 -24.78
N ARG A 641 12.16 23.84 -24.39
CA ARG A 641 11.41 22.99 -25.30
C ARG A 641 10.69 23.78 -26.38
N LYS A 642 10.77 23.30 -27.62
CA LYS A 642 10.13 23.99 -28.76
C LYS A 642 8.60 24.09 -28.60
N ASP A 643 7.96 23.08 -28.02
CA ASP A 643 6.51 23.09 -27.73
C ASP A 643 6.13 23.96 -26.51
N GLN A 644 7.10 24.42 -25.72
CA GLN A 644 6.91 25.33 -24.58
C GLN A 644 7.41 26.76 -24.86
N CYS A 645 7.79 27.04 -26.10
CA CYS A 645 8.18 28.34 -26.60
C CYS A 645 7.18 28.79 -27.69
N PRO A 646 6.00 29.32 -27.31
CA PRO A 646 5.08 29.94 -28.26
C PRO A 646 5.75 31.15 -28.93
N GLY A 647 6.04 31.02 -30.22
CA GLY A 647 6.75 32.02 -31.02
C GLY A 647 8.12 31.51 -31.49
N LEU A 648 8.63 32.11 -32.56
CA LEU A 648 9.96 31.81 -33.07
C LEU A 648 10.99 32.67 -32.31
N PRO A 649 11.92 32.08 -31.54
CA PRO A 649 12.98 32.85 -30.91
C PRO A 649 13.91 33.35 -32.01
N GLU A 650 13.85 34.64 -32.32
CA GLU A 650 14.72 35.29 -33.30
C GLU A 650 15.69 36.25 -32.60
N ALA A 651 16.91 36.34 -33.13
CA ALA A 651 17.90 37.31 -32.65
C ALA A 651 17.32 38.72 -32.64
N GLY A 652 17.56 39.46 -31.55
CA GLY A 652 17.02 40.80 -31.33
C GLY A 652 15.65 40.85 -30.65
N SER A 653 14.87 39.76 -30.65
CA SER A 653 13.68 39.63 -29.80
C SER A 653 14.07 39.39 -28.34
N PHE A 654 13.08 39.34 -27.46
CA PHE A 654 13.27 39.09 -26.03
C PHE A 654 12.59 37.78 -25.61
N LEU A 655 13.15 37.14 -24.60
CA LEU A 655 12.59 35.94 -23.99
C LEU A 655 12.29 36.21 -22.52
N SER A 656 11.09 35.83 -22.08
CA SER A 656 10.62 36.00 -20.71
C SER A 656 10.14 34.67 -20.14
N GLY A 657 10.42 34.39 -18.86
CA GLY A 657 9.92 33.19 -18.20
C GLY A 657 10.54 32.91 -16.85
N ASN A 658 10.40 31.65 -16.43
CA ASN A 658 11.06 31.11 -15.25
C ASN A 658 12.17 30.15 -15.68
N ALA A 659 13.37 30.33 -15.13
CA ALA A 659 14.52 29.48 -15.36
C ALA A 659 14.88 28.72 -14.07
N TRP A 660 15.20 27.45 -14.21
CA TRP A 660 15.92 26.66 -13.22
C TRP A 660 17.42 26.83 -13.48
N LEU A 661 18.15 27.26 -12.45
CA LEU A 661 19.59 27.52 -12.51
C LEU A 661 20.35 26.37 -11.85
N VAL A 662 21.20 25.71 -12.63
CA VAL A 662 22.00 24.56 -12.17
C VAL A 662 23.44 24.76 -12.57
N ALA A 663 24.38 24.53 -11.67
CA ALA A 663 25.80 24.69 -11.96
C ALA A 663 26.65 23.49 -11.55
N ASP A 664 27.77 23.31 -12.26
CA ASP A 664 28.96 22.62 -11.75
C ASP A 664 29.93 23.65 -11.18
N VAL A 665 30.51 23.38 -10.02
CA VAL A 665 31.58 24.24 -9.46
C VAL A 665 32.94 23.59 -9.74
N GLU A 666 33.87 24.31 -10.37
CA GLU A 666 35.23 23.80 -10.57
C GLU A 666 36.03 23.67 -9.25
N GLY A 667 37.00 22.76 -9.21
CA GLY A 667 37.87 22.55 -8.03
C GLY A 667 37.20 21.87 -6.83
N ALA A 668 36.01 21.28 -7.00
CA ALA A 668 35.17 20.74 -5.92
C ALA A 668 35.63 19.42 -5.27
N VAL A 669 36.70 18.77 -5.75
CA VAL A 669 37.07 17.44 -5.27
C VAL A 669 37.89 17.53 -3.99
N VAL A 670 37.24 17.53 -2.83
CA VAL A 670 37.89 17.04 -1.60
C VAL A 670 37.88 15.52 -1.66
N SER A 671 38.66 14.95 -2.57
CA SER A 671 39.08 13.57 -2.41
C SER A 671 39.99 13.54 -1.20
N ARG A 672 39.54 13.01 -0.07
CA ARG A 672 40.48 12.48 0.92
C ARG A 672 40.95 11.13 0.37
N PRO A 673 42.22 10.99 -0.05
CA PRO A 673 42.75 9.68 -0.38
C PRO A 673 42.79 8.90 0.94
N GLY A 674 42.07 7.79 1.03
CA GLY A 674 42.26 6.83 2.13
C GLY A 674 41.20 6.81 3.23
N TYR A 675 39.91 7.00 2.93
CA TYR A 675 38.88 6.54 3.86
C TYR A 675 38.67 5.02 3.69
N ILE A 676 39.51 4.25 4.37
CA ILE A 676 39.22 2.84 4.69
C ILE A 676 38.51 2.89 6.04
N ARG A 677 37.28 2.39 6.10
CA ARG A 677 36.56 2.22 7.37
C ARG A 677 36.93 0.89 8.01
#